data_AF-A0A6P8UFB7-F1
#
_entry.id   AF-A0A6P8UFB7-F1
#
_cell.length_a   1.000
_cell.length_b   1.000
_cell.length_c   1.000
_cell.angle_alpha   90.00
_cell.angle_beta   90.00
_cell.angle_gamma   90.00
#
_symmetry.space_group_name_H-M   'P 1'
#
loop_
_entity.id
_entity.type
_entity.pdbx_description
1 polymer ?
#
loop_
_entity_poly.entity_id
_entity_poly.type
_entity_poly.pdbx_seq_one_letter_code
_entity_poly.pdbx_strand_id
1 'polypeptide(L)'
;MSKGAKETIVTRLGFKSSSSASKAEAELEKVRKENAHLRRKIDELAKRHIKPPDSDKSKLLERILSLETLRERNNQQLLVKEQDLDTMRRQLSAKGGEVVASLQAQLEQRRKEADQRDMMFHSLSQETGNLKNQLTTVSARCQSLETQATNGQVPPADLALVQDQLRDALEKNQQWLAYDAQREGYVQSVLARTLELEQQLAKQQPIRQEASSDVPEKDAELKRHYEQQLLGVQNNLERQKDQAARGQEELSVQREQTLKAQAELRSQKEQVSRLQEEMAALQRRYEDKSSELSSFLRRYEEKSKESQDVKMQLQAERHSSRHAVSEERQVLSERSDRMRMELESMDTRLEEERKRSAELLLQVNMLQKSLLSQNEEQRRIAALEQQNPKFSDFVDKQTGYKTKCTLTFPLMAEKECLGVVMALNKIGADTFSPEDEKLFHKYMNFAQVIALQHHTNYMFNVESRRSQVLLWSASKVFEELTDIERQFHKALYTVRIYLGCERYSVGLLDMTKEKEFYDEWPVKLGDVEPYKGPKTPDGREIIFYKIIDYLLEGVKEEIKVIPGPPIDHWALVSGLPTYVAENGFICNMMNVAADDFFTFQKEAVDESGFIIKNCLSLPIVNKKEEIVGIATFFNRKDGKPFDEHDEQITEALTQFLGWSVLVCDTYDRLNRMEWRKEIAQEMLLYQTKCTSAEMQSILNTNEKFDAEPEDLDQKEMYKLLRANCPPADNVTGENLYLFSFSDLPVSEIDLIRAGIRMFFELGVVEKFKVPAETLTKWMYTVRKGYRSITYHNWRHGFNVGHTMFCLLQTGKLRKYYSDLDAFAMVAAAFCHDIDHRGTNNLYQTKSQHPLAKLHGSSIMERHHLEYSKTLMADETLNIFCNLQKRQFENVQHLFDVCIIATDLALYFKKRTMFQNIVNATEPMPDEKEAINYISNNPTRKEIIMAMMMTGCDLSAICKPWEVQSKVALMVAAEFWEQGDLERSVLDQQPIPMMDRNCSEQLGKMQCGFIDFVCSFVYKEFSRFHKEITPMFDGLKNNRCEWNKHAEIYNAKMKAIEDEKKKLEDDENKKAGGDGKSKTCTIC
;
A
#
# COMPACT_ATOMS: atom_id res chain seq x y z
N MET A 1 -29.81 26.63 -47.15
CA MET A 1 -28.73 25.72 -47.61
C MET A 1 -27.44 26.17 -46.92
N SER A 2 -26.61 25.38 -46.24
CA SER A 2 -26.47 23.94 -46.07
C SER A 2 -26.31 23.67 -44.56
N LYS A 3 -27.25 22.92 -43.99
CA LYS A 3 -27.30 22.50 -42.58
C LYS A 3 -26.92 21.00 -42.48
N GLY A 4 -26.07 20.51 -43.38
CA GLY A 4 -25.93 19.08 -43.67
C GLY A 4 -24.66 18.38 -43.20
N ALA A 5 -23.74 19.04 -42.48
CA ALA A 5 -22.42 18.43 -42.21
C ALA A 5 -22.01 18.35 -40.73
N LYS A 6 -22.85 18.78 -39.77
CA LYS A 6 -22.53 18.70 -38.33
C LYS A 6 -23.34 17.66 -37.55
N GLU A 7 -24.32 17.00 -38.16
CA GLU A 7 -25.19 16.02 -37.47
C GLU A 7 -24.70 14.56 -37.54
N THR A 8 -23.66 14.25 -38.32
CA THR A 8 -23.25 12.85 -38.58
C THR A 8 -22.17 12.30 -37.62
N ILE A 9 -21.61 13.12 -36.73
CA ILE A 9 -20.55 12.66 -35.79
C ILE A 9 -21.08 12.49 -34.36
N VAL A 10 -22.18 13.16 -33.99
CA VAL A 10 -22.79 13.06 -32.64
C VAL A 10 -23.62 11.77 -32.47
N THR A 11 -23.99 11.10 -33.56
CA THR A 11 -24.83 9.89 -33.54
C THR A 11 -24.08 8.59 -33.24
N ARG A 12 -22.74 8.59 -33.21
CA ARG A 12 -21.93 7.36 -32.95
C ARG A 12 -21.48 7.16 -31.49
N LEU A 13 -21.76 8.10 -30.58
CA LEU A 13 -21.30 8.05 -29.18
C LEU A 13 -22.43 8.03 -28.12
N GLY A 14 -23.64 7.60 -28.48
CA GLY A 14 -24.62 7.11 -27.49
C GLY A 14 -25.20 8.12 -26.48
N PHE A 15 -24.83 9.40 -26.51
CA PHE A 15 -25.43 10.42 -25.65
C PHE A 15 -26.71 10.99 -26.26
N LYS A 16 -27.83 10.28 -26.11
CA LYS A 16 -29.16 10.91 -26.24
C LYS A 16 -29.42 11.73 -24.98
N SER A 17 -29.51 13.05 -25.12
CA SER A 17 -30.24 13.88 -24.16
C SER A 17 -31.73 13.64 -24.37
N SER A 18 -32.30 12.68 -23.66
CA SER A 18 -33.75 12.55 -23.57
C SER A 18 -34.29 13.65 -22.67
N SER A 19 -34.90 14.67 -23.24
CA SER A 19 -35.85 15.54 -22.55
C SER A 19 -37.17 14.80 -22.27
N SER A 20 -37.08 13.63 -21.62
CA SER A 20 -38.24 12.91 -21.10
C SER A 20 -38.39 13.30 -19.63
N ALA A 21 -39.50 13.97 -19.30
CA ALA A 21 -39.93 14.17 -17.91
C ALA A 21 -39.73 12.86 -17.11
N SER A 22 -39.17 12.95 -15.91
CA SER A 22 -38.82 11.75 -15.16
C SER A 22 -40.08 10.92 -14.94
N LYS A 23 -39.97 9.59 -15.05
CA LYS A 23 -41.08 8.66 -14.83
C LYS A 23 -41.76 8.90 -13.47
N ALA A 24 -41.00 9.40 -12.50
CA ALA A 24 -41.48 9.78 -11.17
C ALA A 24 -42.34 11.06 -11.18
N GLU A 25 -42.01 12.05 -12.01
CA GLU A 25 -42.80 13.28 -12.17
C GLU A 25 -44.16 13.01 -12.83
N ALA A 26 -44.19 12.12 -13.82
CA ALA A 26 -45.44 11.65 -14.44
C ALA A 26 -46.33 10.84 -13.49
N GLU A 27 -45.73 9.98 -12.65
CA GLU A 27 -46.47 9.23 -11.62
C GLU A 27 -46.99 10.13 -10.49
N LEU A 28 -46.25 11.16 -10.07
CA LEU A 28 -46.72 12.12 -9.07
C LEU A 28 -47.93 12.92 -9.59
N GLU A 29 -47.90 13.33 -10.85
CA GLU A 29 -49.02 14.06 -11.48
C GLU A 29 -50.27 13.17 -11.64
N LYS A 30 -50.08 11.86 -11.85
CA LYS A 30 -51.17 10.88 -11.87
C LYS A 30 -51.82 10.72 -10.50
N VAL A 31 -51.01 10.55 -9.45
CA VAL A 31 -51.49 10.43 -8.05
C VAL A 31 -52.25 11.70 -7.62
N ARG A 32 -51.77 12.89 -8.01
CA ARG A 32 -52.46 14.17 -7.76
C ARG A 32 -53.86 14.21 -8.36
N LYS A 33 -54.02 13.74 -9.61
CA LYS A 33 -55.32 13.70 -10.30
C LYS A 33 -56.28 12.71 -9.64
N GLU A 34 -55.78 11.55 -9.21
CA GLU A 34 -56.56 10.53 -8.49
C GLU A 34 -57.04 11.07 -7.13
N ASN A 35 -56.17 11.74 -6.36
CA ASN A 35 -56.55 12.41 -5.10
C ASN A 35 -57.59 13.52 -5.30
N ALA A 36 -57.45 14.34 -6.34
CA ALA A 36 -58.43 15.37 -6.67
C ALA A 36 -59.80 14.78 -7.03
N HIS A 37 -59.84 13.63 -7.71
CA HIS A 37 -61.09 12.94 -8.03
C HIS A 37 -61.76 12.36 -6.78
N LEU A 38 -60.98 11.76 -5.86
CA LEU A 38 -61.49 11.24 -4.58
C LEU A 38 -62.09 12.34 -3.71
N ARG A 39 -61.45 13.52 -3.63
CA ARG A 39 -61.97 14.69 -2.90
C ARG A 39 -63.33 15.15 -3.45
N ARG A 40 -63.47 15.23 -4.78
CA ARG A 40 -64.75 15.59 -5.42
C ARG A 40 -65.86 14.57 -5.12
N LYS A 41 -65.55 13.27 -5.16
CA LYS A 41 -66.52 12.21 -4.82
C LYS A 41 -66.98 12.29 -3.36
N ILE A 42 -66.09 12.61 -2.44
CA ILE A 42 -66.43 12.81 -1.02
C ILE A 42 -67.35 14.04 -0.87
N ASP A 43 -67.05 15.15 -1.55
CA ASP A 43 -67.89 16.35 -1.54
C ASP A 43 -69.28 16.13 -2.17
N GLU A 44 -69.37 15.33 -3.24
CA GLU A 44 -70.63 14.95 -3.88
C GLU A 44 -71.49 14.06 -2.96
N LEU A 45 -70.87 13.15 -2.22
CA LEU A 45 -71.55 12.31 -1.22
C LEU A 45 -72.04 13.14 -0.02
N ALA A 46 -71.28 14.15 0.41
CA ALA A 46 -71.68 15.06 1.49
C ALA A 46 -72.88 15.95 1.13
N LYS A 47 -73.04 16.32 -0.15
CA LYS A 47 -74.12 17.22 -0.63
C LYS A 47 -75.48 16.53 -0.83
N ARG A 48 -75.54 15.20 -0.92
CA ARG A 48 -76.82 14.46 -1.02
C ARG A 48 -77.40 14.21 0.38
N HIS A 49 -78.07 15.22 0.94
CA HIS A 49 -78.81 15.11 2.20
C HIS A 49 -80.17 14.38 2.03
N ILE A 50 -80.23 13.06 2.30
CA ILE A 50 -81.41 12.36 2.86
C ILE A 50 -80.90 11.17 3.72
N LYS A 51 -81.46 11.01 4.94
CA LYS A 51 -81.13 10.12 6.08
C LYS A 51 -80.65 8.67 5.79
N PRO A 52 -79.95 8.01 6.75
CA PRO A 52 -78.68 7.32 6.48
C PRO A 52 -78.81 5.80 6.24
N PRO A 53 -78.00 5.30 5.30
CA PRO A 53 -77.26 4.05 5.47
C PRO A 53 -75.74 4.25 5.30
N ASP A 54 -74.96 3.53 6.11
CA ASP A 54 -73.50 3.32 6.11
C ASP A 54 -72.55 4.49 6.47
N SER A 55 -72.34 4.65 7.79
CA SER A 55 -71.20 5.36 8.42
C SER A 55 -69.84 4.90 7.89
N ASP A 56 -69.71 3.64 7.49
CA ASP A 56 -68.42 3.00 7.29
C ASP A 56 -67.83 3.27 5.91
N LYS A 57 -68.67 3.50 4.90
CA LYS A 57 -68.23 3.80 3.53
C LYS A 57 -67.62 5.20 3.41
N SER A 58 -68.18 6.18 4.13
CA SER A 58 -67.61 7.54 4.20
C SER A 58 -66.29 7.56 4.97
N LYS A 59 -66.23 6.85 6.11
CA LYS A 59 -64.98 6.69 6.90
C LYS A 59 -63.89 5.96 6.12
N LEU A 60 -64.26 4.94 5.33
CA LEU A 60 -63.33 4.21 4.47
C LEU A 60 -62.79 5.11 3.36
N LEU A 61 -63.63 5.93 2.73
CA LEU A 61 -63.21 6.90 1.70
C LEU A 61 -62.30 8.00 2.28
N GLU A 62 -62.59 8.51 3.48
CA GLU A 62 -61.71 9.44 4.18
C GLU A 62 -60.37 8.79 4.56
N ARG A 63 -60.38 7.53 5.00
CA ARG A 63 -59.15 6.78 5.29
C ARG A 63 -58.33 6.52 4.03
N ILE A 64 -58.96 6.13 2.93
CA ILE A 64 -58.30 5.95 1.62
C ILE A 64 -57.71 7.28 1.16
N LEU A 65 -58.45 8.39 1.26
CA LEU A 65 -57.93 9.72 0.92
C LEU A 65 -56.74 10.11 1.79
N SER A 66 -56.75 9.78 3.09
CA SER A 66 -55.62 10.06 3.99
C SER A 66 -54.36 9.27 3.61
N LEU A 67 -54.52 8.01 3.19
CA LEU A 67 -53.42 7.14 2.75
C LEU A 67 -52.89 7.55 1.38
N GLU A 68 -53.76 7.91 0.43
CA GLU A 68 -53.35 8.41 -0.88
C GLU A 68 -52.73 9.82 -0.79
N THR A 69 -53.15 10.67 0.16
CA THR A 69 -52.50 11.96 0.42
C THR A 69 -51.10 11.77 1.03
N LEU A 70 -50.92 10.74 1.87
CA LEU A 70 -49.60 10.38 2.41
C LEU A 70 -48.69 9.81 1.31
N ARG A 71 -49.23 8.98 0.42
CA ARG A 71 -48.52 8.47 -0.77
C ARG A 71 -48.08 9.59 -1.70
N GLU A 72 -48.92 10.60 -1.92
CA GLU A 72 -48.56 11.80 -2.69
C GLU A 72 -47.40 12.57 -2.05
N ARG A 73 -47.43 12.80 -0.73
CA ARG A 73 -46.32 13.46 0.00
C ARG A 73 -45.02 12.66 -0.07
N ASN A 74 -45.09 11.35 0.08
CA ASN A 74 -43.92 10.48 -0.01
C ASN A 74 -43.32 10.48 -1.42
N ASN A 75 -44.14 10.43 -2.46
CA ASN A 75 -43.69 10.53 -3.85
C ASN A 75 -43.08 11.91 -4.15
N GLN A 76 -43.62 12.98 -3.56
CA GLN A 76 -43.07 14.33 -3.71
C GLN A 76 -41.71 14.48 -3.00
N GLN A 77 -41.52 13.87 -1.83
CA GLN A 77 -40.22 13.83 -1.15
C GLN A 77 -39.18 13.00 -1.92
N LEU A 78 -39.58 11.88 -2.51
CA LEU A 78 -38.72 11.05 -3.36
C LEU A 78 -38.25 11.83 -4.60
N LEU A 79 -39.13 12.61 -5.23
CA LEU A 79 -38.76 13.44 -6.39
C LEU A 79 -37.74 14.52 -6.03
N VAL A 80 -37.87 15.17 -4.86
CA VAL A 80 -36.88 16.13 -4.36
C VAL A 80 -35.53 15.45 -4.10
N LYS A 81 -35.54 14.24 -3.52
CA LYS A 81 -34.30 13.47 -3.30
C LYS A 81 -33.65 13.00 -4.60
N GLU A 82 -34.42 12.64 -5.62
CA GLU A 82 -33.89 12.37 -6.96
C GLU A 82 -33.26 13.62 -7.59
N GLN A 83 -33.89 14.79 -7.45
CA GLN A 83 -33.35 16.06 -7.95
C GLN A 83 -32.08 16.48 -7.21
N ASP A 84 -32.00 16.26 -5.89
CA ASP A 84 -30.78 16.46 -5.09
C ASP A 84 -29.66 15.52 -5.53
N LEU A 85 -29.96 14.24 -5.77
CA LEU A 85 -29.02 13.26 -6.29
C LEU A 85 -28.51 13.61 -7.69
N ASP A 86 -29.37 14.11 -8.57
CA ASP A 86 -28.98 14.59 -9.90
C ASP A 86 -28.14 15.87 -9.83
N THR A 87 -28.41 16.75 -8.87
CA THR A 87 -27.61 17.96 -8.63
C THR A 87 -26.23 17.59 -8.08
N MET A 88 -26.16 16.65 -7.13
CA MET A 88 -24.89 16.09 -6.65
C MET A 88 -24.14 15.35 -7.75
N ARG A 89 -24.81 14.60 -8.63
CA ARG A 89 -24.20 13.97 -9.81
C ARG A 89 -23.64 15.00 -10.80
N ARG A 90 -24.33 16.12 -11.02
CA ARG A 90 -23.81 17.23 -11.85
C ARG A 90 -22.63 17.94 -11.18
N GLN A 91 -22.64 18.10 -9.86
CA GLN A 91 -21.50 18.65 -9.11
C GLN A 91 -20.28 17.70 -9.09
N LEU A 92 -20.50 16.39 -9.00
CA LEU A 92 -19.48 15.35 -9.15
C LEU A 92 -18.91 15.30 -10.59
N SER A 93 -19.76 15.48 -11.60
CA SER A 93 -19.35 15.58 -13.01
C SER A 93 -18.51 16.85 -13.29
N ALA A 94 -18.88 17.99 -12.69
CA ALA A 94 -18.18 19.26 -12.87
C ALA A 94 -16.84 19.37 -12.13
N LYS A 95 -16.62 18.59 -11.05
CA LYS A 95 -15.35 18.57 -10.28
C LYS A 95 -14.51 17.30 -10.45
N GLY A 96 -15.03 16.27 -11.10
CA GLY A 96 -14.34 14.98 -11.29
C GLY A 96 -14.12 14.54 -12.74
N GLY A 97 -14.60 15.32 -13.73
CA GLY A 97 -14.57 14.92 -15.15
C GLY A 97 -13.18 14.62 -15.72
N GLU A 98 -12.17 15.44 -15.40
CA GLU A 98 -10.79 15.20 -15.88
C GLU A 98 -10.11 14.03 -15.17
N VAL A 99 -10.35 13.86 -13.87
CA VAL A 99 -9.72 12.81 -13.07
C VAL A 99 -10.31 11.44 -13.42
N VAL A 100 -11.62 11.35 -13.59
CA VAL A 100 -12.29 10.09 -13.98
C VAL A 100 -12.00 9.73 -15.44
N ALA A 101 -11.96 10.71 -16.35
CA ALA A 101 -11.55 10.47 -17.74
C ALA A 101 -10.07 10.09 -17.86
N SER A 102 -9.20 10.68 -17.03
CA SER A 102 -7.78 10.31 -16.95
C SER A 102 -7.59 8.93 -16.35
N LEU A 103 -8.33 8.58 -15.29
CA LEU A 103 -8.28 7.25 -14.67
C LEU A 103 -8.88 6.17 -15.58
N GLN A 104 -9.94 6.47 -16.34
CA GLN A 104 -10.46 5.55 -17.36
C GLN A 104 -9.50 5.40 -18.54
N ALA A 105 -8.87 6.47 -19.01
CA ALA A 105 -7.83 6.38 -20.05
C ALA A 105 -6.60 5.61 -19.55
N GLN A 106 -6.21 5.78 -18.28
CA GLN A 106 -5.12 5.03 -17.65
C GLN A 106 -5.49 3.57 -17.41
N LEU A 107 -6.73 3.26 -17.04
CA LEU A 107 -7.22 1.89 -16.92
C LEU A 107 -7.27 1.20 -18.28
N GLU A 108 -7.75 1.87 -19.33
CA GLU A 108 -7.77 1.33 -20.70
C GLU A 108 -6.35 1.10 -21.24
N GLN A 109 -5.42 2.02 -20.94
CA GLN A 109 -3.99 1.90 -21.26
C GLN A 109 -3.36 0.71 -20.50
N ARG A 110 -3.62 0.59 -19.20
CA ARG A 110 -3.13 -0.53 -18.37
C ARG A 110 -3.71 -1.86 -18.80
N ARG A 111 -4.96 -1.89 -19.29
CA ARG A 111 -5.60 -3.09 -19.84
C ARG A 111 -4.94 -3.51 -21.16
N LYS A 112 -4.69 -2.56 -22.07
CA LYS A 112 -3.94 -2.83 -23.32
C LYS A 112 -2.50 -3.28 -23.07
N GLU A 113 -1.83 -2.71 -22.06
CA GLU A 113 -0.50 -3.14 -21.65
C GLU A 113 -0.52 -4.54 -21.01
N ALA A 114 -1.56 -4.89 -20.25
CA ALA A 114 -1.75 -6.23 -19.74
C ALA A 114 -1.99 -7.25 -20.87
N ASP A 115 -2.86 -6.91 -21.83
CA ASP A 115 -3.13 -7.76 -23.00
C ASP A 115 -1.86 -7.95 -23.86
N GLN A 116 -1.04 -6.90 -24.04
CA GLN A 116 0.25 -7.02 -24.73
C GLN A 116 1.29 -7.85 -23.97
N ARG A 117 1.33 -7.76 -22.62
CA ARG A 117 2.18 -8.61 -21.79
C ARG A 117 1.74 -10.06 -21.83
N ASP A 118 0.44 -10.33 -21.83
CA ASP A 118 -0.11 -11.68 -21.97
C ASP A 118 0.21 -12.28 -23.34
N MET A 119 0.16 -11.48 -24.42
CA MET A 119 0.61 -11.92 -25.75
C MET A 119 2.12 -12.20 -25.81
N MET A 120 2.96 -11.36 -25.20
CA MET A 120 4.40 -11.63 -25.10
C MET A 120 4.69 -12.87 -24.24
N PHE A 121 3.96 -13.05 -23.15
CA PHE A 121 4.10 -14.23 -22.29
C PHE A 121 3.70 -15.51 -23.01
N HIS A 122 2.65 -15.49 -23.83
CA HIS A 122 2.29 -16.61 -24.69
C HIS A 122 3.36 -16.89 -25.74
N SER A 123 3.95 -15.86 -26.36
CA SER A 123 5.06 -16.01 -27.31
C SER A 123 6.30 -16.61 -26.64
N LEU A 124 6.67 -16.13 -25.45
CA LEU A 124 7.80 -16.63 -24.68
C LEU A 124 7.55 -18.05 -24.17
N SER A 125 6.32 -18.38 -23.76
CA SER A 125 5.94 -19.73 -23.37
C SER A 125 5.99 -20.69 -24.56
N GLN A 126 5.64 -20.23 -25.76
CA GLN A 126 5.74 -21.02 -26.99
C GLN A 126 7.20 -21.23 -27.40
N GLU A 127 8.05 -20.21 -27.26
CA GLU A 127 9.49 -20.30 -27.52
C GLU A 127 10.20 -21.20 -26.49
N THR A 128 9.80 -21.12 -25.22
CA THR A 128 10.27 -22.03 -24.16
C THR A 128 9.83 -23.47 -24.43
N GLY A 129 8.60 -23.68 -24.91
CA GLY A 129 8.14 -24.99 -25.37
C GLY A 129 8.95 -25.53 -26.55
N ASN A 130 9.28 -24.68 -27.52
CA ASN A 130 10.12 -25.04 -28.67
C ASN A 130 11.55 -25.39 -28.26
N LEU A 131 12.15 -24.61 -27.35
CA LEU A 131 13.49 -24.87 -26.79
C LEU A 131 13.51 -26.16 -25.97
N LYS A 132 12.45 -26.45 -25.21
CA LYS A 132 12.32 -27.70 -24.45
C LYS A 132 12.19 -28.90 -25.40
N ASN A 133 11.47 -28.76 -26.51
CA ASN A 133 11.39 -29.79 -27.55
C ASN A 133 12.72 -29.97 -28.29
N GLN A 134 13.47 -28.90 -28.56
CA GLN A 134 14.81 -28.98 -29.12
C GLN A 134 15.78 -29.67 -28.15
N LEU A 135 15.73 -29.34 -26.86
CA LEU A 135 16.54 -29.98 -25.82
C LEU A 135 16.22 -31.47 -25.70
N THR A 136 14.94 -31.84 -25.78
CA THR A 136 14.51 -33.24 -25.77
C THR A 136 14.99 -33.98 -27.02
N THR A 137 14.98 -33.30 -28.18
CA THR A 137 15.50 -33.84 -29.45
C THR A 137 17.01 -34.02 -29.41
N VAL A 138 17.76 -33.05 -28.86
CA VAL A 138 19.22 -33.13 -28.69
C VAL A 138 19.57 -34.23 -27.68
N SER A 139 18.84 -34.33 -26.57
CA SER A 139 19.04 -35.37 -25.56
C SER A 139 18.76 -36.78 -26.11
N ALA A 140 17.69 -36.94 -26.90
CA ALA A 140 17.41 -38.18 -27.61
C ALA A 140 18.48 -38.51 -28.67
N ARG A 141 19.05 -37.49 -29.33
CA ARG A 141 20.14 -37.65 -30.30
C ARG A 141 21.46 -38.03 -29.63
N CYS A 142 21.75 -37.48 -28.44
CA CYS A 142 22.87 -37.88 -27.60
C CYS A 142 22.72 -39.34 -27.11
N GLN A 143 21.53 -39.73 -26.65
CA GLN A 143 21.24 -41.12 -26.26
C GLN A 143 21.32 -42.09 -27.45
N SER A 144 20.89 -41.67 -28.64
CA SER A 144 21.05 -42.45 -29.88
C SER A 144 22.52 -42.58 -30.31
N LEU A 145 23.34 -41.56 -30.08
CA LEU A 145 24.77 -41.58 -30.38
C LEU A 145 25.56 -42.40 -29.34
N GLU A 146 25.15 -42.38 -28.08
CA GLU A 146 25.68 -43.27 -27.03
C GLU A 146 25.36 -44.74 -27.32
N THR A 147 24.14 -45.05 -27.77
CA THR A 147 23.75 -46.42 -28.16
C THR A 147 24.41 -46.88 -29.46
N GLN A 148 24.69 -45.97 -30.41
CA GLN A 148 25.47 -46.28 -31.61
C GLN A 148 26.97 -46.43 -31.34
N ALA A 149 27.52 -45.72 -30.35
CA ALA A 149 28.90 -45.89 -29.88
C ALA A 149 29.11 -47.25 -29.18
N THR A 150 28.09 -47.78 -28.48
CA THR A 150 28.15 -49.12 -27.89
C THR A 150 28.06 -50.27 -28.92
N ASN A 151 27.53 -50.01 -30.12
CA ASN A 151 27.32 -51.03 -31.17
C ASN A 151 28.30 -50.92 -32.36
N GLY A 152 29.36 -50.12 -32.25
CA GLY A 152 30.50 -50.19 -33.18
C GLY A 152 30.22 -49.75 -34.63
N GLN A 153 29.24 -48.87 -34.87
CA GLN A 153 29.00 -48.30 -36.20
C GLN A 153 28.78 -46.78 -36.10
N VAL A 154 29.87 -46.01 -36.14
CA VAL A 154 29.82 -44.56 -36.40
C VAL A 154 30.88 -44.22 -37.47
N PRO A 155 30.56 -43.44 -38.52
CA PRO A 155 31.48 -43.12 -39.60
C PRO A 155 32.69 -42.28 -39.12
N PRO A 156 33.90 -42.49 -39.70
CA PRO A 156 35.15 -41.91 -39.17
C PRO A 156 35.24 -40.36 -39.20
N ALA A 157 34.41 -39.69 -39.99
CA ALA A 157 34.51 -38.24 -40.23
C ALA A 157 34.00 -37.39 -39.04
N ASP A 158 32.93 -37.82 -38.36
CA ASP A 158 32.37 -37.07 -37.22
C ASP A 158 33.18 -37.30 -35.93
N LEU A 159 33.83 -38.46 -35.81
CA LEU A 159 34.74 -38.74 -34.68
C LEU A 159 36.03 -37.90 -34.79
N ALA A 160 36.52 -37.65 -36.00
CA ALA A 160 37.70 -36.83 -36.24
C ALA A 160 37.46 -35.35 -35.89
N LEU A 161 36.29 -34.79 -36.26
CA LEU A 161 35.95 -33.39 -35.96
C LEU A 161 35.78 -33.15 -34.45
N VAL A 162 35.12 -34.08 -33.74
CA VAL A 162 34.97 -34.00 -32.28
C VAL A 162 36.30 -34.24 -31.58
N GLN A 163 37.13 -35.16 -32.08
CA GLN A 163 38.48 -35.37 -31.52
C GLN A 163 39.40 -34.16 -31.74
N ASP A 164 39.29 -33.43 -32.85
CA ASP A 164 40.07 -32.21 -33.09
C ASP A 164 39.58 -31.04 -32.25
N GLN A 165 38.26 -30.88 -32.06
CA GLN A 165 37.72 -29.86 -31.15
C GLN A 165 38.08 -30.15 -29.69
N LEU A 166 38.09 -31.43 -29.29
CA LEU A 166 38.54 -31.82 -27.96
C LEU A 166 40.05 -31.65 -27.80
N ARG A 167 40.86 -31.96 -28.84
CA ARG A 167 42.31 -31.69 -28.85
C ARG A 167 42.61 -30.21 -28.72
N ASP A 168 41.95 -29.36 -29.50
CA ASP A 168 42.14 -27.91 -29.47
C ASP A 168 41.73 -27.31 -28.11
N ALA A 169 40.64 -27.81 -27.51
CA ALA A 169 40.25 -27.42 -26.16
C ALA A 169 41.24 -27.90 -25.09
N LEU A 170 41.78 -29.11 -25.24
CA LEU A 170 42.78 -29.65 -24.31
C LEU A 170 44.13 -28.92 -24.43
N GLU A 171 44.54 -28.58 -25.65
CA GLU A 171 45.77 -27.87 -25.98
C GLU A 171 45.71 -26.42 -25.49
N LYS A 172 44.56 -25.74 -25.63
CA LYS A 172 44.32 -24.41 -25.05
C LYS A 172 44.30 -24.42 -23.52
N ASN A 173 43.76 -25.47 -22.90
CA ASN A 173 43.81 -25.63 -21.44
C ASN A 173 45.23 -25.95 -20.95
N GLN A 174 46.00 -26.73 -21.70
CA GLN A 174 47.42 -26.97 -21.39
C GLN A 174 48.27 -25.71 -21.60
N GLN A 175 47.96 -24.87 -22.59
CA GLN A 175 48.60 -23.56 -22.76
C GLN A 175 48.27 -22.61 -21.59
N TRP A 176 47.04 -22.64 -21.08
CA TRP A 176 46.66 -21.88 -19.89
C TRP A 176 47.40 -22.35 -18.64
N LEU A 177 47.55 -23.66 -18.44
CA LEU A 177 48.33 -24.23 -17.34
C LEU A 177 49.84 -23.94 -17.48
N ALA A 178 50.37 -23.97 -18.70
CA ALA A 178 51.77 -23.61 -18.96
C ALA A 178 52.02 -22.10 -18.76
N TYR A 179 51.05 -21.25 -19.10
CA TYR A 179 51.10 -19.81 -18.83
C TYR A 179 51.08 -19.53 -17.32
N ASP A 180 50.22 -20.22 -16.57
CA ASP A 180 50.15 -20.05 -15.12
C ASP A 180 51.41 -20.59 -14.42
N ALA A 181 51.96 -21.71 -14.89
CA ALA A 181 53.24 -22.24 -14.41
C ALA A 181 54.44 -21.34 -14.79
N GLN A 182 54.44 -20.70 -15.97
CA GLN A 182 55.44 -19.70 -16.35
C GLN A 182 55.31 -18.43 -15.51
N ARG A 183 54.08 -18.03 -15.16
CA ARG A 183 53.81 -16.88 -14.30
C ARG A 183 54.24 -17.15 -12.85
N GLU A 184 54.00 -18.35 -12.33
CA GLU A 184 54.55 -18.79 -11.04
C GLU A 184 56.08 -18.90 -11.06
N GLY A 185 56.67 -19.46 -12.12
CA GLY A 185 58.12 -19.52 -12.30
C GLY A 185 58.76 -18.14 -12.41
N TYR A 186 58.12 -17.20 -13.10
CA TYR A 186 58.56 -15.80 -13.17
C TYR A 186 58.52 -15.15 -11.80
N VAL A 187 57.41 -15.28 -11.05
CA VAL A 187 57.27 -14.74 -9.70
C VAL A 187 58.27 -15.37 -8.72
N GLN A 188 58.51 -16.68 -8.81
CA GLN A 188 59.53 -17.37 -8.01
C GLN A 188 60.96 -16.95 -8.39
N SER A 189 61.24 -16.73 -9.67
CA SER A 189 62.56 -16.23 -10.13
C SER A 189 62.80 -14.78 -9.68
N VAL A 190 61.76 -13.94 -9.68
CA VAL A 190 61.81 -12.56 -9.18
C VAL A 190 62.02 -12.57 -7.67
N LEU A 191 61.32 -13.43 -6.92
CA LEU A 191 61.51 -13.58 -5.48
C LEU A 191 62.90 -14.14 -5.14
N ALA A 192 63.39 -15.14 -5.88
CA ALA A 192 64.73 -15.70 -5.69
C ALA A 192 65.83 -14.69 -6.02
N ARG A 193 65.66 -13.89 -7.09
CA ARG A 193 66.59 -12.81 -7.45
C ARG A 193 66.58 -11.68 -6.42
N THR A 194 65.42 -11.38 -5.85
CA THR A 194 65.28 -10.40 -4.77
C THR A 194 66.00 -10.89 -3.52
N LEU A 195 65.85 -12.17 -3.16
CA LEU A 195 66.56 -12.78 -2.04
C LEU A 195 68.09 -12.89 -2.26
N GLU A 196 68.52 -13.17 -3.50
CA GLU A 196 69.94 -13.16 -3.90
C GLU A 196 70.55 -11.76 -3.77
N LEU A 197 69.82 -10.73 -4.21
CA LEU A 197 70.24 -9.34 -4.11
C LEU A 197 70.27 -8.89 -2.64
N GLU A 198 69.32 -9.32 -1.81
CA GLU A 198 69.33 -9.09 -0.36
C GLU A 198 70.50 -9.79 0.34
N GLN A 199 70.85 -11.03 -0.06
CA GLN A 199 72.02 -11.75 0.48
C GLN A 199 73.36 -11.16 -0.01
N GLN A 200 73.42 -10.62 -1.22
CA GLN A 200 74.60 -9.89 -1.74
C GLN A 200 74.76 -8.55 -1.02
N LEU A 201 73.66 -7.86 -0.73
CA LEU A 201 73.66 -6.63 0.07
C LEU A 201 74.08 -6.90 1.53
N ALA A 202 73.67 -8.05 2.09
CA ALA A 202 74.04 -8.47 3.45
C ALA A 202 75.49 -8.99 3.58
N LYS A 203 76.14 -9.41 2.48
CA LYS A 203 77.54 -9.88 2.47
C LYS A 203 78.58 -8.78 2.23
N GLN A 204 78.18 -7.54 1.92
CA GLN A 204 79.09 -6.40 1.80
C GLN A 204 79.06 -5.49 3.03
N GLN A 205 79.53 -6.01 4.16
CA GLN A 205 80.26 -5.31 5.25
C GLN A 205 80.40 -6.32 6.41
N PRO A 206 81.59 -6.54 7.04
CA PRO A 206 82.81 -5.72 7.05
C PRO A 206 84.14 -6.52 6.92
N ILE A 207 85.17 -5.99 6.23
CA ILE A 207 86.57 -6.30 6.58
C ILE A 207 87.43 -5.03 6.60
N ARG A 208 87.98 -4.84 7.80
CA ARG A 208 88.92 -3.86 8.39
C ARG A 208 90.09 -3.36 7.53
N GLN A 209 90.34 -2.05 7.70
CA GLN A 209 91.55 -1.38 8.22
C GLN A 209 92.97 -1.96 7.95
N GLU A 210 93.85 -1.00 7.61
CA GLU A 210 95.33 -0.93 7.72
C GLU A 210 96.20 -1.38 6.53
N ALA A 211 96.87 -0.42 5.86
CA ALA A 211 98.34 -0.27 5.81
C ALA A 211 98.78 0.85 4.82
N SER A 212 99.99 1.38 5.03
CA SER A 212 100.55 2.68 4.64
C SER A 212 101.27 2.79 3.27
N SER A 213 101.60 4.05 2.90
CA SER A 213 102.72 4.57 2.06
C SER A 213 102.73 4.16 0.56
N ASP A 214 102.96 5.00 -0.47
CA ASP A 214 103.66 6.29 -0.60
C ASP A 214 103.49 6.88 -2.05
N VAL A 215 103.58 8.23 -2.24
CA VAL A 215 103.89 9.04 -3.49
C VAL A 215 102.83 9.19 -4.65
N PRO A 216 102.76 10.29 -5.47
CA PRO A 216 103.00 11.75 -5.31
C PRO A 216 101.81 12.67 -5.77
N GLU A 217 101.97 13.97 -5.50
CA GLU A 217 101.11 15.14 -5.83
C GLU A 217 100.59 15.26 -7.28
N LYS A 218 99.46 14.61 -7.59
CA LYS A 218 98.48 15.09 -8.58
C LYS A 218 97.02 14.69 -8.31
N ASP A 219 96.76 13.95 -7.23
CA ASP A 219 95.45 13.33 -6.94
C ASP A 219 94.59 14.03 -5.87
N ALA A 220 95.06 15.13 -5.27
CA ALA A 220 94.36 15.77 -4.14
C ALA A 220 93.04 16.46 -4.54
N GLU A 221 92.92 16.91 -5.79
CA GLU A 221 91.74 17.65 -6.29
C GLU A 221 90.63 16.69 -6.74
N LEU A 222 91.01 15.56 -7.34
CA LEU A 222 90.08 14.48 -7.72
C LEU A 222 89.48 13.80 -6.49
N LYS A 223 90.28 13.62 -5.42
CA LYS A 223 89.83 13.01 -4.17
C LYS A 223 88.76 13.85 -3.46
N ARG A 224 88.90 15.18 -3.44
CA ARG A 224 87.89 16.09 -2.87
C ARG A 224 86.58 16.09 -3.65
N HIS A 225 86.65 16.01 -4.99
CA HIS A 225 85.45 15.91 -5.84
C HIS A 225 84.69 14.61 -5.59
N TYR A 226 85.40 13.48 -5.49
CA TYR A 226 84.76 12.19 -5.18
C TYR A 226 84.24 12.12 -3.74
N GLU A 227 84.91 12.73 -2.76
CA GLU A 227 84.42 12.82 -1.38
C GLU A 227 83.12 13.65 -1.28
N GLN A 228 83.01 14.75 -2.04
CA GLN A 228 81.78 15.56 -2.08
C GLN A 228 80.61 14.80 -2.73
N GLN A 229 80.87 14.03 -3.79
CA GLN A 229 79.86 13.17 -4.41
C GLN A 229 79.46 12.01 -3.50
N LEU A 230 80.41 11.41 -2.77
CA LEU A 230 80.12 10.35 -1.80
C LEU A 230 79.20 10.83 -0.68
N LEU A 231 79.43 12.05 -0.17
CA LEU A 231 78.59 12.65 0.88
C LEU A 231 77.16 12.95 0.38
N GLY A 232 77.03 13.39 -0.87
CA GLY A 232 75.72 13.58 -1.52
C GLY A 232 74.96 12.27 -1.70
N VAL A 233 75.67 11.20 -2.09
CA VAL A 233 75.09 9.85 -2.22
C VAL A 233 74.71 9.28 -0.86
N GLN A 234 75.52 9.48 0.19
CA GLN A 234 75.19 9.05 1.56
C GLN A 234 73.94 9.76 2.09
N ASN A 235 73.82 11.07 1.92
CA ASN A 235 72.63 11.81 2.36
C ASN A 235 71.36 11.40 1.60
N ASN A 236 71.48 11.08 0.31
CA ASN A 236 70.35 10.54 -0.46
C ASN A 236 70.00 9.11 -0.05
N LEU A 237 70.98 8.27 0.28
CA LEU A 237 70.75 6.93 0.78
C LEU A 237 70.06 6.94 2.16
N GLU A 238 70.46 7.84 3.05
CA GLU A 238 69.82 8.01 4.37
C GLU A 238 68.37 8.47 4.22
N ARG A 239 68.10 9.44 3.31
CA ARG A 239 66.73 9.85 2.98
C ARG A 239 65.90 8.72 2.39
N GLN A 240 66.48 7.88 1.54
CA GLN A 240 65.78 6.73 0.98
C GLN A 240 65.50 5.65 2.03
N LYS A 241 66.40 5.45 3.01
CA LYS A 241 66.16 4.57 4.15
C LYS A 241 65.02 5.08 5.03
N ASP A 242 64.99 6.37 5.32
CA ASP A 242 63.89 6.97 6.09
C ASP A 242 62.55 6.90 5.36
N GLN A 243 62.55 7.06 4.03
CA GLN A 243 61.34 6.87 3.22
C GLN A 243 60.90 5.40 3.18
N ALA A 244 61.85 4.46 3.08
CA ALA A 244 61.55 3.03 3.10
C ALA A 244 61.01 2.57 4.46
N ALA A 245 61.54 3.09 5.57
CA ALA A 245 61.06 2.79 6.91
C ALA A 245 59.61 3.30 7.12
N ARG A 246 59.31 4.53 6.71
CA ARG A 246 57.93 5.07 6.75
C ARG A 246 56.99 4.27 5.84
N GLY A 247 57.46 3.91 4.64
CA GLY A 247 56.69 3.07 3.72
C GLY A 247 56.38 1.69 4.31
N GLN A 248 57.32 1.07 5.04
CA GLN A 248 57.10 -0.21 5.73
C GLN A 248 56.10 -0.09 6.88
N GLU A 249 56.14 1.01 7.63
CA GLU A 249 55.20 1.27 8.73
C GLU A 249 53.78 1.46 8.17
N GLU A 250 53.63 2.26 7.10
CA GLU A 250 52.38 2.44 6.35
C GLU A 250 51.85 1.12 5.77
N LEU A 251 52.73 0.27 5.22
CA LEU A 251 52.35 -1.06 4.70
C LEU A 251 51.88 -2.00 5.81
N SER A 252 52.45 -1.89 7.01
CA SER A 252 52.01 -2.68 8.18
C SER A 252 50.61 -2.27 8.64
N VAL A 253 50.35 -0.95 8.68
CA VAL A 253 49.04 -0.39 9.03
C VAL A 253 48.00 -0.76 7.97
N GLN A 254 48.33 -0.67 6.68
CA GLN A 254 47.46 -1.11 5.61
C GLN A 254 47.16 -2.62 5.67
N ARG A 255 48.15 -3.47 6.02
CA ARG A 255 47.91 -4.91 6.19
C ARG A 255 46.94 -5.20 7.34
N GLU A 256 47.09 -4.51 8.47
CA GLU A 256 46.18 -4.66 9.61
C GLU A 256 44.76 -4.17 9.28
N GLN A 257 44.64 -3.04 8.58
CA GLN A 257 43.36 -2.53 8.08
C GLN A 257 42.71 -3.49 7.08
N THR A 258 43.50 -4.09 6.19
CA THR A 258 43.01 -5.07 5.20
C THR A 258 42.52 -6.34 5.88
N LEU A 259 43.21 -6.81 6.94
CA LEU A 259 42.78 -7.95 7.74
C LEU A 259 41.46 -7.68 8.48
N LYS A 260 41.29 -6.47 9.05
CA LYS A 260 40.03 -6.04 9.68
C LYS A 260 38.90 -5.97 8.65
N ALA A 261 39.15 -5.37 7.48
CA ALA A 261 38.17 -5.30 6.39
C ALA A 261 37.79 -6.70 5.86
N GLN A 262 38.74 -7.64 5.80
CA GLN A 262 38.45 -9.04 5.42
C GLN A 262 37.62 -9.78 6.47
N ALA A 263 37.83 -9.51 7.76
CA ALA A 263 37.01 -10.07 8.83
C ALA A 263 35.58 -9.51 8.81
N GLU A 264 35.42 -8.20 8.62
CA GLU A 264 34.11 -7.56 8.44
C GLU A 264 33.39 -8.09 7.20
N LEU A 265 34.09 -8.25 6.07
CA LEU A 265 33.53 -8.81 4.84
C LEU A 265 33.05 -10.26 5.05
N ARG A 266 33.75 -11.07 5.84
CA ARG A 266 33.29 -12.42 6.21
C ARG A 266 32.02 -12.37 7.05
N SER A 267 31.97 -11.49 8.07
CA SER A 267 30.77 -11.30 8.89
C SER A 267 29.58 -10.83 8.06
N GLN A 268 29.79 -9.90 7.13
CA GLN A 268 28.74 -9.42 6.22
C GLN A 268 28.28 -10.53 5.26
N LYS A 269 29.19 -11.37 4.75
CA LYS A 269 28.80 -12.53 3.91
C LYS A 269 27.94 -13.54 4.67
N GLU A 270 28.26 -13.82 5.94
CA GLU A 270 27.43 -14.68 6.77
C GLU A 270 26.05 -14.06 7.05
N GLN A 271 25.99 -12.75 7.28
CA GLN A 271 24.74 -12.04 7.49
C GLN A 271 23.87 -12.02 6.21
N VAL A 272 24.48 -11.81 5.04
CA VAL A 272 23.80 -11.89 3.74
C VAL A 272 23.28 -13.31 3.48
N SER A 273 24.04 -14.35 3.82
CA SER A 273 23.59 -15.74 3.68
C SER A 273 22.36 -16.04 4.54
N ARG A 274 22.34 -15.56 5.80
CA ARG A 274 21.17 -15.70 6.68
C ARG A 274 19.95 -14.95 6.15
N LEU A 275 20.15 -13.73 5.65
CA LEU A 275 19.08 -12.93 5.06
C LEU A 275 18.55 -13.56 3.76
N GLN A 276 19.41 -14.21 2.96
CA GLN A 276 18.99 -14.96 1.77
C GLN A 276 18.13 -16.18 2.14
N GLU A 277 18.48 -16.90 3.22
CA GLU A 277 17.67 -18.00 3.74
C GLU A 277 16.31 -17.52 4.28
N GLU A 278 16.28 -16.40 5.01
CA GLU A 278 15.03 -15.78 5.48
C GLU A 278 14.17 -15.28 4.34
N MET A 279 14.77 -14.66 3.32
CA MET A 279 14.06 -14.23 2.11
C MET A 279 13.48 -15.42 1.35
N ALA A 280 14.22 -16.52 1.20
CA ALA A 280 13.71 -17.74 0.57
C ALA A 280 12.55 -18.35 1.37
N ALA A 281 12.62 -18.32 2.71
CA ALA A 281 11.54 -18.79 3.58
C ALA A 281 10.29 -17.89 3.49
N LEU A 282 10.47 -16.57 3.45
CA LEU A 282 9.38 -15.61 3.26
C LEU A 282 8.74 -15.73 1.87
N GLN A 283 9.54 -15.98 0.84
CA GLN A 283 9.05 -16.17 -0.51
C GLN A 283 8.19 -17.44 -0.64
N ARG A 284 8.60 -18.55 0.00
CA ARG A 284 7.74 -19.75 0.10
C ARG A 284 6.43 -19.46 0.83
N ARG A 285 6.47 -18.75 1.97
CA ARG A 285 5.25 -18.36 2.71
C ARG A 285 4.32 -17.46 1.88
N TYR A 286 4.91 -16.57 1.07
CA TYR A 286 4.16 -15.71 0.16
C TYR A 286 3.50 -16.53 -0.96
N GLU A 287 4.23 -17.47 -1.57
CA GLU A 287 3.70 -18.38 -2.60
C GLU A 287 2.56 -19.25 -2.04
N ASP A 288 2.72 -19.78 -0.82
CA ASP A 288 1.67 -20.53 -0.11
C ASP A 288 0.42 -19.66 0.12
N LYS A 289 0.60 -18.42 0.61
CA LYS A 289 -0.52 -17.49 0.82
C LYS A 289 -1.17 -17.02 -0.47
N SER A 290 -0.40 -16.84 -1.54
CA SER A 290 -0.91 -16.50 -2.87
C SER A 290 -1.71 -17.66 -3.47
N SER A 291 -1.29 -18.89 -3.22
CA SER A 291 -2.02 -20.11 -3.60
C SER A 291 -3.33 -20.24 -2.81
N GLU A 292 -3.29 -20.03 -1.49
CA GLU A 292 -4.48 -19.98 -0.64
C GLU A 292 -5.48 -18.91 -1.10
N LEU A 293 -5.01 -17.69 -1.38
CA LEU A 293 -5.84 -16.58 -1.84
C LEU A 293 -6.49 -16.90 -3.20
N SER A 294 -5.73 -17.53 -4.10
CA SER A 294 -6.23 -17.96 -5.41
C SER A 294 -7.31 -19.04 -5.27
N SER A 295 -7.14 -19.96 -4.32
CA SER A 295 -8.15 -20.99 -3.99
C SER A 295 -9.42 -20.36 -3.38
N PHE A 296 -9.26 -19.33 -2.55
CA PHE A 296 -10.37 -18.60 -1.94
C PHE A 296 -11.15 -17.79 -2.96
N LEU A 297 -10.46 -17.12 -3.89
CA LEU A 297 -11.08 -16.40 -5.01
C LEU A 297 -11.90 -17.33 -5.90
N ARG A 298 -11.40 -18.54 -6.22
CA ARG A 298 -12.20 -19.54 -6.94
C ARG A 298 -13.46 -19.95 -6.19
N ARG A 299 -13.35 -20.27 -4.89
CA ARG A 299 -14.52 -20.63 -4.07
C ARG A 299 -15.52 -19.48 -3.95
N TYR A 300 -15.04 -18.24 -3.88
CA TYR A 300 -15.88 -17.05 -3.85
C TYR A 300 -16.62 -16.85 -5.19
N GLU A 301 -15.93 -17.02 -6.32
CA GLU A 301 -16.55 -16.96 -7.65
C GLU A 301 -17.60 -18.08 -7.84
N GLU A 302 -17.31 -19.29 -7.38
CA GLU A 302 -18.26 -20.41 -7.39
C GLU A 302 -19.49 -20.12 -6.52
N LYS A 303 -19.30 -19.65 -5.28
CA LYS A 303 -20.41 -19.25 -4.39
C LYS A 303 -21.20 -18.07 -4.93
N SER A 304 -20.54 -17.12 -5.59
CA SER A 304 -21.20 -16.00 -6.25
C SER A 304 -22.05 -16.46 -7.43
N LYS A 305 -21.61 -17.45 -8.21
CA LYS A 305 -22.40 -18.07 -9.27
C LYS A 305 -23.59 -18.85 -8.70
N GLU A 306 -23.37 -19.69 -7.68
CA GLU A 306 -24.46 -20.39 -6.98
C GLU A 306 -25.50 -19.41 -6.44
N SER A 307 -25.08 -18.30 -5.85
CA SER A 307 -25.98 -17.25 -5.36
C SER A 307 -26.78 -16.58 -6.49
N GLN A 308 -26.16 -16.34 -7.65
CA GLN A 308 -26.85 -15.82 -8.83
C GLN A 308 -27.86 -16.82 -9.40
N ASP A 309 -27.52 -18.11 -9.47
CA ASP A 309 -28.40 -19.16 -9.97
C ASP A 309 -29.59 -19.37 -9.04
N VAL A 310 -29.37 -19.42 -7.72
CA VAL A 310 -30.45 -19.47 -6.71
C VAL A 310 -31.33 -18.23 -6.81
N LYS A 311 -30.75 -17.04 -7.02
CA LYS A 311 -31.53 -15.81 -7.20
C LYS A 311 -32.39 -15.84 -8.46
N MET A 312 -31.90 -16.40 -9.56
CA MET A 312 -32.69 -16.59 -10.79
C MET A 312 -33.79 -17.63 -10.59
N GLN A 313 -33.51 -18.74 -9.93
CA GLN A 313 -34.53 -19.75 -9.58
C GLN A 313 -35.62 -19.16 -8.68
N LEU A 314 -35.23 -18.40 -7.65
CA LEU A 314 -36.18 -17.77 -6.73
C LEU A 314 -37.01 -16.68 -7.41
N GLN A 315 -36.46 -15.99 -8.41
CA GLN A 315 -37.23 -15.07 -9.26
C GLN A 315 -38.20 -15.80 -10.19
N ALA A 316 -37.78 -16.92 -10.78
CA ALA A 316 -38.63 -17.75 -11.64
C ALA A 316 -39.77 -18.40 -10.84
N GLU A 317 -39.49 -18.94 -9.65
CA GLU A 317 -40.50 -19.47 -8.72
C GLU A 317 -41.45 -18.37 -8.27
N ARG A 318 -40.96 -17.19 -7.87
CA ARG A 318 -41.84 -16.05 -7.53
C ARG A 318 -42.74 -15.65 -8.70
N HIS A 319 -42.24 -15.72 -9.93
CA HIS A 319 -43.03 -15.39 -11.10
C HIS A 319 -44.10 -16.46 -11.39
N SER A 320 -43.73 -17.74 -11.24
CA SER A 320 -44.62 -18.89 -11.36
C SER A 320 -45.68 -18.90 -10.26
N SER A 321 -45.32 -18.69 -8.99
CA SER A 321 -46.25 -18.56 -7.87
C SER A 321 -47.18 -17.37 -8.03
N ARG A 322 -46.71 -16.22 -8.56
CA ARG A 322 -47.62 -15.10 -8.90
C ARG A 322 -48.60 -15.47 -10.00
N HIS A 323 -48.16 -16.23 -11.00
CA HIS A 323 -49.04 -16.71 -12.07
C HIS A 323 -50.07 -17.72 -11.54
N ALA A 324 -49.63 -18.67 -10.72
CA ALA A 324 -50.50 -19.66 -10.06
C ALA A 324 -51.50 -19.00 -9.12
N VAL A 325 -51.10 -18.00 -8.32
CA VAL A 325 -52.00 -17.23 -7.45
C VAL A 325 -52.97 -16.38 -8.28
N SER A 326 -52.55 -15.88 -9.44
CA SER A 326 -53.43 -15.14 -10.36
C SER A 326 -54.45 -16.07 -11.02
N GLU A 327 -54.05 -17.26 -11.46
CA GLU A 327 -54.95 -18.29 -12.00
C GLU A 327 -55.88 -18.83 -10.91
N GLU A 328 -55.39 -19.13 -9.71
CA GLU A 328 -56.23 -19.52 -8.58
C GLU A 328 -57.22 -18.41 -8.22
N ARG A 329 -56.82 -17.13 -8.23
CA ARG A 329 -57.77 -16.03 -8.05
C ARG A 329 -58.80 -15.95 -9.15
N GLN A 330 -58.43 -16.21 -10.40
CA GLN A 330 -59.36 -16.22 -11.52
C GLN A 330 -60.34 -17.41 -11.41
N VAL A 331 -59.84 -18.61 -11.11
CA VAL A 331 -60.64 -19.82 -10.89
C VAL A 331 -61.52 -19.68 -9.65
N LEU A 332 -61.03 -19.09 -8.56
CA LEU A 332 -61.80 -18.79 -7.36
C LEU A 332 -62.84 -17.70 -7.61
N SER A 333 -62.54 -16.69 -8.44
CA SER A 333 -63.53 -15.67 -8.85
C SER A 333 -64.63 -16.30 -9.69
N GLU A 334 -64.28 -17.09 -10.71
CA GLU A 334 -65.25 -17.79 -11.55
C GLU A 334 -66.05 -18.83 -10.76
N ARG A 335 -65.41 -19.53 -9.81
CA ARG A 335 -66.10 -20.47 -8.90
C ARG A 335 -66.95 -19.74 -7.88
N SER A 336 -66.54 -18.57 -7.40
CA SER A 336 -67.33 -17.72 -6.52
C SER A 336 -68.53 -17.13 -7.25
N ASP A 337 -68.41 -16.80 -8.53
CA ASP A 337 -69.51 -16.27 -9.34
C ASP A 337 -70.46 -17.38 -9.79
N ARG A 338 -69.93 -18.56 -10.14
CA ARG A 338 -70.75 -19.78 -10.31
C ARG A 338 -71.46 -20.17 -9.02
N MET A 339 -70.77 -20.18 -7.88
CA MET A 339 -71.39 -20.43 -6.58
C MET A 339 -72.38 -19.34 -6.20
N ARG A 340 -72.19 -18.07 -6.60
CA ARG A 340 -73.18 -17.00 -6.37
C ARG A 340 -74.44 -17.24 -7.19
N MET A 341 -74.30 -17.59 -8.47
CA MET A 341 -75.44 -17.92 -9.34
C MET A 341 -76.14 -19.21 -8.89
N GLU A 342 -75.38 -20.23 -8.46
CA GLU A 342 -75.91 -21.46 -7.87
C GLU A 342 -76.54 -21.19 -6.50
N LEU A 343 -76.01 -20.27 -5.69
CA LEU A 343 -76.62 -19.83 -4.42
C LEU A 343 -77.90 -19.05 -4.67
N GLU A 344 -77.97 -18.16 -5.66
CA GLU A 344 -79.22 -17.46 -6.03
C GLU A 344 -80.26 -18.44 -6.59
N SER A 345 -79.82 -19.41 -7.40
CA SER A 345 -80.68 -20.50 -7.90
C SER A 345 -81.08 -21.49 -6.78
N MET A 346 -80.18 -21.75 -5.83
CA MET A 346 -80.47 -22.56 -4.66
C MET A 346 -81.35 -21.82 -3.69
N ASP A 347 -81.20 -20.53 -3.45
CA ASP A 347 -82.07 -19.76 -2.54
C ASP A 347 -83.48 -19.71 -3.10
N THR A 348 -83.64 -19.49 -4.41
CA THR A 348 -84.96 -19.59 -5.06
C THR A 348 -85.55 -20.99 -4.97
N ARG A 349 -84.75 -22.05 -5.20
CA ARG A 349 -85.18 -23.45 -4.97
C ARG A 349 -85.38 -23.82 -3.51
N LEU A 350 -84.66 -23.22 -2.57
CA LEU A 350 -84.71 -23.47 -1.14
C LEU A 350 -85.92 -22.75 -0.54
N GLU A 351 -86.33 -21.62 -1.11
CA GLU A 351 -87.58 -20.95 -0.75
C GLU A 351 -88.80 -21.74 -1.27
N GLU A 352 -88.68 -22.38 -2.44
CA GLU A 352 -89.66 -23.34 -2.97
C GLU A 352 -89.66 -24.68 -2.20
N GLU A 353 -88.50 -25.21 -1.84
CA GLU A 353 -88.35 -26.43 -1.04
C GLU A 353 -88.62 -26.18 0.45
N ARG A 354 -88.49 -24.96 0.99
CA ARG A 354 -88.98 -24.61 2.33
C ARG A 354 -90.50 -24.61 2.38
N LYS A 355 -91.16 -24.21 1.27
CA LYS A 355 -92.61 -24.37 1.10
C LYS A 355 -93.02 -25.84 0.98
N ARG A 356 -92.26 -26.69 0.26
CA ARG A 356 -92.52 -28.14 0.14
C ARG A 356 -92.10 -28.97 1.36
N SER A 357 -91.04 -28.58 2.06
CA SER A 357 -90.51 -29.22 3.27
C SER A 357 -91.44 -28.96 4.46
N ALA A 358 -92.10 -27.81 4.52
CA ALA A 358 -93.20 -27.58 5.45
C ALA A 358 -94.40 -28.52 5.22
N GLU A 359 -94.61 -28.99 3.98
CA GLU A 359 -95.66 -29.97 3.62
C GLU A 359 -95.20 -31.45 3.81
N LEU A 360 -93.91 -31.75 3.62
CA LEU A 360 -93.30 -33.08 3.82
C LEU A 360 -92.96 -33.41 5.28
N LEU A 361 -92.70 -32.41 6.13
CA LEU A 361 -92.59 -32.57 7.60
C LEU A 361 -93.91 -33.01 8.26
N LEU A 362 -95.04 -32.85 7.55
CA LEU A 362 -96.34 -33.39 7.92
C LEU A 362 -96.55 -34.87 7.48
N GLN A 363 -95.73 -35.38 6.56
CA GLN A 363 -95.82 -36.74 6.01
C GLN A 363 -94.69 -37.69 6.46
N VAL A 364 -93.54 -37.18 6.90
CA VAL A 364 -92.42 -38.00 7.42
C VAL A 364 -92.59 -38.37 8.91
N ASN A 365 -93.43 -37.65 9.66
CA ASN A 365 -93.82 -38.05 11.03
C ASN A 365 -94.78 -39.27 11.09
N MET A 366 -95.18 -39.82 9.92
CA MET A 366 -96.02 -41.02 9.81
C MET A 366 -95.31 -42.25 9.22
N LEU A 367 -94.01 -42.18 8.89
CA LEU A 367 -93.26 -43.30 8.33
C LEU A 367 -91.95 -43.56 9.09
N GLN A 368 -91.93 -44.71 9.77
CA GLN A 368 -90.77 -45.48 10.27
C GLN A 368 -90.13 -44.99 11.58
N LYS A 369 -90.57 -45.39 12.79
CA LYS A 369 -90.80 -46.74 13.36
C LYS A 369 -90.97 -47.91 12.38
N SER A 370 -89.86 -48.37 11.83
CA SER A 370 -89.67 -49.73 11.32
C SER A 370 -88.22 -49.82 10.82
N LEU A 371 -87.33 -50.73 11.17
CA LEU A 371 -87.33 -51.90 12.05
C LEU A 371 -85.97 -52.57 11.72
N LEU A 372 -85.24 -52.99 12.76
CA LEU A 372 -84.22 -54.06 12.80
C LEU A 372 -82.91 -53.86 12.01
N SER A 373 -81.77 -53.80 12.73
CA SER A 373 -80.84 -54.92 13.05
C SER A 373 -79.95 -55.30 11.86
N GLN A 374 -78.61 -55.44 11.92
CA GLN A 374 -77.68 -56.11 12.84
C GLN A 374 -76.27 -55.47 12.64
N ASN A 375 -75.42 -55.27 13.66
CA ASN A 375 -74.32 -56.19 14.10
C ASN A 375 -73.39 -56.62 12.94
N GLU A 376 -72.07 -56.44 12.88
CA GLU A 376 -70.95 -56.42 13.85
C GLU A 376 -69.84 -55.48 13.29
N GLU A 377 -69.10 -54.69 14.08
CA GLU A 377 -67.76 -55.05 14.57
C GLU A 377 -67.31 -54.07 15.68
N GLN A 378 -68.13 -53.91 16.72
CA GLN A 378 -67.64 -53.49 18.04
C GLN A 378 -67.13 -54.73 18.78
N ARG A 379 -65.87 -55.12 18.58
CA ARG A 379 -65.25 -56.09 19.51
C ARG A 379 -63.73 -56.15 19.62
N ARG A 380 -62.95 -55.11 19.30
CA ARG A 380 -61.48 -55.23 19.45
C ARG A 380 -60.65 -54.14 20.11
N ILE A 381 -61.22 -53.12 20.73
CA ILE A 381 -60.41 -52.14 21.49
C ILE A 381 -61.11 -51.75 22.79
N ALA A 382 -61.35 -52.74 23.65
CA ALA A 382 -61.82 -52.55 25.03
C ALA A 382 -61.00 -53.40 26.03
N ALA A 383 -59.71 -53.63 25.73
CA ALA A 383 -58.82 -54.34 26.63
C ALA A 383 -57.38 -53.85 26.42
N LEU A 384 -57.02 -52.73 27.03
CA LEU A 384 -55.64 -52.36 27.42
C LEU A 384 -55.60 -51.09 28.30
N GLU A 385 -56.64 -50.87 29.14
CA GLU A 385 -56.54 -50.00 30.31
C GLU A 385 -56.03 -50.82 31.49
N GLN A 386 -54.71 -50.88 31.67
CA GLN A 386 -54.04 -50.94 32.97
C GLN A 386 -52.52 -50.91 32.76
N GLN A 387 -51.89 -49.86 33.33
CA GLN A 387 -50.45 -49.52 33.34
C GLN A 387 -49.89 -48.90 32.04
N ASN A 388 -49.99 -47.56 31.95
CA ASN A 388 -49.15 -46.80 31.03
C ASN A 388 -47.76 -46.58 31.68
N PRO A 389 -46.65 -47.12 31.14
CA PRO A 389 -45.31 -47.02 31.74
C PRO A 389 -44.71 -45.60 31.72
N LYS A 390 -45.42 -44.59 31.18
CA LYS A 390 -44.94 -43.20 31.02
C LYS A 390 -45.60 -42.18 31.95
N PHE A 391 -46.44 -42.59 32.91
CA PHE A 391 -47.10 -41.67 33.84
C PHE A 391 -46.24 -41.44 35.11
N SER A 392 -46.04 -40.18 35.50
CA SER A 392 -45.34 -39.78 36.73
C SER A 392 -46.32 -39.17 37.72
N ASP A 393 -46.30 -39.63 38.97
CA ASP A 393 -47.16 -39.16 40.05
C ASP A 393 -46.55 -38.00 40.86
N PHE A 394 -45.41 -37.44 40.42
CA PHE A 394 -44.70 -36.36 41.13
C PHE A 394 -45.57 -35.11 41.35
N VAL A 395 -46.23 -34.61 40.29
CA VAL A 395 -47.08 -33.41 40.36
C VAL A 395 -48.35 -33.69 41.18
N ASP A 396 -48.93 -34.87 41.02
CA ASP A 396 -50.09 -35.33 41.80
C ASP A 396 -49.78 -35.34 43.30
N LYS A 397 -48.59 -35.83 43.70
CA LYS A 397 -48.11 -35.80 45.10
C LYS A 397 -47.89 -34.38 45.62
N GLN A 398 -47.30 -33.49 44.80
CA GLN A 398 -47.01 -32.11 45.21
C GLN A 398 -48.29 -31.27 45.37
N THR A 399 -49.29 -31.52 44.53
CA THR A 399 -50.54 -30.73 44.49
C THR A 399 -51.69 -31.35 45.28
N GLY A 400 -51.59 -32.63 45.67
CA GLY A 400 -52.68 -33.40 46.26
C GLY A 400 -53.80 -33.76 45.27
N TYR A 401 -53.58 -33.53 43.97
CA TYR A 401 -54.54 -33.82 42.91
C TYR A 401 -54.41 -35.28 42.44
N LYS A 402 -55.51 -35.89 41.98
CA LYS A 402 -55.48 -37.27 41.44
C LYS A 402 -55.87 -37.27 39.97
N THR A 403 -54.92 -37.57 39.11
CA THR A 403 -55.14 -37.67 37.66
C THR A 403 -55.69 -39.07 37.30
N LYS A 404 -56.89 -39.11 36.72
CA LYS A 404 -57.63 -40.32 36.31
C LYS A 404 -57.60 -40.52 34.80
N CYS A 405 -57.81 -39.45 34.03
CA CYS A 405 -57.74 -39.47 32.57
C CYS A 405 -57.14 -38.18 32.01
N THR A 406 -56.53 -38.29 30.83
CA THR A 406 -55.73 -37.24 30.17
C THR A 406 -56.01 -37.22 28.68
N LEU A 407 -56.20 -36.03 28.12
CA LEU A 407 -56.23 -35.77 26.69
C LEU A 407 -55.20 -34.69 26.37
N THR A 408 -54.36 -34.89 25.35
CA THR A 408 -53.22 -34.01 25.06
C THR A 408 -53.20 -33.59 23.60
N PHE A 409 -52.83 -32.33 23.33
CA PHE A 409 -52.62 -31.81 21.99
C PHE A 409 -51.29 -31.02 21.94
N PRO A 410 -50.34 -31.39 21.06
CA PRO A 410 -49.11 -30.64 20.88
C PRO A 410 -49.32 -29.43 19.96
N LEU A 411 -48.86 -28.25 20.37
CA LEU A 411 -48.79 -27.06 19.53
C LEU A 411 -47.48 -27.10 18.75
N MET A 412 -47.56 -27.24 17.42
CA MET A 412 -46.39 -27.42 16.56
C MET A 412 -46.14 -26.19 15.67
N ALA A 413 -44.89 -25.78 15.54
CA ALA A 413 -44.38 -24.94 14.47
C ALA A 413 -43.57 -25.81 13.51
N GLU A 414 -44.16 -26.19 12.38
CA GLU A 414 -43.59 -27.17 11.44
C GLU A 414 -43.22 -28.50 12.13
N LYS A 415 -41.96 -28.66 12.54
CA LYS A 415 -41.43 -29.85 13.22
C LYS A 415 -41.08 -29.60 14.70
N GLU A 416 -41.14 -28.36 15.17
CA GLU A 416 -40.78 -27.97 16.52
C GLU A 416 -42.02 -27.90 17.42
N CYS A 417 -41.93 -28.44 18.64
CA CYS A 417 -43.02 -28.39 19.62
C CYS A 417 -42.93 -27.09 20.42
N LEU A 418 -43.90 -26.18 20.21
CA LEU A 418 -43.99 -24.90 20.94
C LEU A 418 -44.53 -25.08 22.36
N GLY A 419 -45.32 -26.13 22.58
CA GLY A 419 -45.97 -26.41 23.85
C GLY A 419 -46.98 -27.53 23.75
N VAL A 420 -47.49 -28.00 24.89
CA VAL A 420 -48.49 -29.08 24.94
C VAL A 420 -49.69 -28.61 25.77
N VAL A 421 -50.89 -28.76 25.21
CA VAL A 421 -52.13 -28.51 25.94
C VAL A 421 -52.65 -29.84 26.49
N MET A 422 -52.94 -29.88 27.79
CA MET A 422 -53.46 -31.07 28.47
C MET A 422 -54.82 -30.75 29.08
N ALA A 423 -55.81 -31.61 28.82
CA ALA A 423 -57.08 -31.65 29.53
C ALA A 423 -57.07 -32.87 30.47
N LEU A 424 -57.33 -32.62 31.76
CA LEU A 424 -57.29 -33.64 32.81
C LEU A 424 -58.71 -33.89 33.34
N ASN A 425 -59.00 -35.14 33.69
CA ASN A 425 -60.20 -35.56 34.43
C ASN A 425 -61.53 -35.03 33.88
N LYS A 426 -62.12 -35.76 32.92
CA LYS A 426 -63.46 -35.43 32.42
C LYS A 426 -64.49 -35.41 33.56
N ILE A 427 -65.33 -34.38 33.61
CA ILE A 427 -66.37 -34.25 34.62
C ILE A 427 -67.57 -35.10 34.19
N GLY A 428 -68.05 -35.98 35.09
CA GLY A 428 -69.23 -36.82 34.84
C GLY A 428 -68.97 -38.10 34.02
N ALA A 429 -67.71 -38.40 33.68
CA ALA A 429 -67.30 -39.65 33.03
C ALA A 429 -65.84 -39.99 33.38
N ASP A 430 -65.48 -41.27 33.36
CA ASP A 430 -64.12 -41.69 33.74
C ASP A 430 -63.10 -41.59 32.58
N THR A 431 -63.55 -41.45 31.32
CA THR A 431 -62.70 -41.37 30.12
C THR A 431 -63.19 -40.34 29.11
N PHE A 432 -62.30 -39.85 28.25
CA PHE A 432 -62.64 -39.00 27.10
C PHE A 432 -63.14 -39.86 25.92
N SER A 433 -64.16 -39.40 25.21
CA SER A 433 -64.70 -40.09 24.03
C SER A 433 -63.97 -39.68 22.73
N PRO A 434 -64.05 -40.48 21.66
CA PRO A 434 -63.50 -40.10 20.35
C PRO A 434 -64.11 -38.81 19.76
N GLU A 435 -65.36 -38.48 20.12
CA GLU A 435 -65.99 -37.22 19.75
C GLU A 435 -65.40 -36.04 20.52
N ASP A 436 -65.08 -36.21 21.82
CA ASP A 436 -64.39 -35.18 22.60
C ASP A 436 -63.01 -34.89 22.01
N GLU A 437 -62.28 -35.93 21.60
CA GLU A 437 -60.98 -35.80 20.97
C GLU A 437 -61.09 -34.99 19.67
N LYS A 438 -62.02 -35.33 18.78
CA LYS A 438 -62.26 -34.58 17.54
C LYS A 438 -62.64 -33.13 17.78
N LEU A 439 -63.47 -32.87 18.79
CA LEU A 439 -63.87 -31.50 19.16
C LEU A 439 -62.69 -30.71 19.73
N PHE A 440 -61.93 -31.32 20.64
CA PHE A 440 -60.73 -30.74 21.23
C PHE A 440 -59.71 -30.38 20.15
N HIS A 441 -59.40 -31.30 19.22
CA HIS A 441 -58.50 -31.03 18.10
C HIS A 441 -58.98 -29.87 17.22
N LYS A 442 -60.29 -29.78 16.91
CA LYS A 442 -60.84 -28.66 16.12
C LYS A 442 -60.60 -27.31 16.79
N TYR A 443 -60.80 -27.21 18.11
CA TYR A 443 -60.56 -25.97 18.85
C TYR A 443 -59.07 -25.70 19.09
N MET A 444 -58.28 -26.73 19.37
CA MET A 444 -56.84 -26.60 19.57
C MET A 444 -56.11 -26.14 18.30
N ASN A 445 -56.61 -26.49 17.10
CA ASN A 445 -56.09 -25.93 15.85
C ASN A 445 -56.16 -24.38 15.80
N PHE A 446 -57.21 -23.77 16.36
CA PHE A 446 -57.28 -22.30 16.46
C PHE A 446 -56.26 -21.75 17.46
N ALA A 447 -56.08 -22.42 18.61
CA ALA A 447 -55.06 -22.05 19.59
C ALA A 447 -53.64 -22.15 19.00
N GLN A 448 -53.37 -23.17 18.16
CA GLN A 448 -52.10 -23.33 17.47
C GLN A 448 -51.81 -22.19 16.49
N VAL A 449 -52.81 -21.70 15.74
CA VAL A 449 -52.62 -20.54 14.85
C VAL A 449 -52.19 -19.30 15.64
N ILE A 450 -52.81 -19.05 16.81
CA ILE A 450 -52.45 -17.92 17.67
C ILE A 450 -51.04 -18.10 18.24
N ALA A 451 -50.71 -19.30 18.75
CA ALA A 451 -49.39 -19.61 19.27
C ALA A 451 -48.30 -19.44 18.20
N LEU A 452 -48.55 -19.91 16.97
CA LEU A 452 -47.63 -19.78 15.84
C LEU A 452 -47.42 -18.31 15.44
N GLN A 453 -48.47 -17.49 15.43
CA GLN A 453 -48.35 -16.06 15.16
C GLN A 453 -47.46 -15.36 16.20
N HIS A 454 -47.65 -15.66 17.49
CA HIS A 454 -46.84 -15.09 18.56
C HIS A 454 -45.39 -15.57 18.49
N HIS A 455 -45.16 -16.86 18.26
CA HIS A 455 -43.82 -17.41 18.06
C HIS A 455 -43.11 -16.76 16.86
N THR A 456 -43.79 -16.63 15.72
CA THR A 456 -43.23 -15.96 14.53
C THR A 456 -42.83 -14.51 14.81
N ASN A 457 -43.65 -13.76 15.56
CA ASN A 457 -43.33 -12.39 15.95
C ASN A 457 -42.14 -12.32 16.92
N TYR A 458 -42.05 -13.28 17.85
CA TYR A 458 -40.89 -13.42 18.74
C TYR A 458 -39.60 -13.68 17.95
N MET A 459 -39.62 -14.66 17.04
CA MET A 459 -38.46 -14.98 16.19
C MET A 459 -38.04 -13.81 15.30
N PHE A 460 -39.00 -13.06 14.75
CA PHE A 460 -38.69 -11.83 14.00
C PHE A 460 -37.99 -10.78 14.88
N ASN A 461 -38.43 -10.61 16.14
CA ASN A 461 -37.79 -9.69 17.08
C ASN A 461 -36.35 -10.12 17.41
N VAL A 462 -36.14 -11.42 17.70
CA VAL A 462 -34.81 -11.99 17.94
C VAL A 462 -33.86 -11.71 16.76
N GLU A 463 -34.30 -12.02 15.53
CA GLU A 463 -33.47 -11.84 14.34
C GLU A 463 -33.16 -10.36 14.06
N SER A 464 -34.16 -9.49 14.28
CA SER A 464 -34.00 -8.04 14.17
C SER A 464 -33.00 -7.51 15.20
N ARG A 465 -33.11 -7.93 16.48
CA ARG A 465 -32.15 -7.58 17.53
C ARG A 465 -30.74 -8.02 17.16
N ARG A 466 -30.56 -9.28 16.74
CA ARG A 466 -29.27 -9.82 16.30
C ARG A 466 -28.64 -8.97 15.19
N SER A 467 -29.41 -8.66 14.16
CA SER A 467 -28.97 -7.86 13.02
C SER A 467 -28.57 -6.44 13.42
N GLN A 468 -29.35 -5.79 14.30
CA GLN A 468 -29.07 -4.44 14.79
C GLN A 468 -27.80 -4.42 15.67
N VAL A 469 -27.65 -5.37 16.59
CA VAL A 469 -26.47 -5.48 17.45
C VAL A 469 -25.20 -5.56 16.60
N LEU A 470 -25.18 -6.44 15.59
CA LEU A 470 -24.01 -6.60 14.73
C LEU A 470 -23.75 -5.35 13.87
N LEU A 471 -24.79 -4.76 13.28
CA LEU A 471 -24.63 -3.58 12.42
C LEU A 471 -24.11 -2.36 13.18
N TRP A 472 -24.68 -2.08 14.35
CA TRP A 472 -24.26 -0.95 15.17
C TRP A 472 -22.89 -1.17 15.80
N SER A 473 -22.60 -2.39 16.26
CA SER A 473 -21.26 -2.75 16.74
C SER A 473 -20.23 -2.54 15.64
N ALA A 474 -20.50 -3.02 14.42
CA ALA A 474 -19.61 -2.82 13.28
C ALA A 474 -19.40 -1.35 12.94
N SER A 475 -20.47 -0.57 12.87
CA SER A 475 -20.37 0.86 12.61
C SER A 475 -19.49 1.58 13.62
N LYS A 476 -19.54 1.19 14.90
CA LYS A 476 -18.77 1.84 15.97
C LYS A 476 -17.34 1.34 16.03
N VAL A 477 -17.14 0.05 15.75
CA VAL A 477 -15.83 -0.58 15.65
C VAL A 477 -14.97 0.03 14.54
N PHE A 478 -15.55 0.29 13.37
CA PHE A 478 -14.83 0.89 12.24
C PHE A 478 -14.63 2.42 12.38
N GLU A 479 -15.30 3.06 13.33
CA GLU A 479 -15.09 4.48 13.64
C GLU A 479 -13.83 4.69 14.50
N GLU A 480 -13.50 3.73 15.38
CA GLU A 480 -12.34 3.78 16.28
C GLU A 480 -11.36 2.65 15.94
N LEU A 481 -10.24 3.01 15.31
CA LEU A 481 -9.32 2.01 14.73
C LEU A 481 -8.07 1.74 15.59
N THR A 482 -7.80 2.57 16.59
CA THR A 482 -6.50 2.60 17.29
C THR A 482 -6.53 2.04 18.70
N ASP A 483 -7.69 2.02 19.37
CA ASP A 483 -7.80 1.64 20.78
C ASP A 483 -8.94 0.65 21.01
N ILE A 484 -8.59 -0.54 21.50
CA ILE A 484 -9.51 -1.65 21.81
C ILE A 484 -10.53 -1.23 22.87
N GLU A 485 -10.11 -0.45 23.87
CA GLU A 485 -10.96 -0.08 25.01
C GLU A 485 -12.09 0.84 24.55
N ARG A 486 -11.71 1.89 23.82
CA ARG A 486 -12.65 2.86 23.27
C ARG A 486 -13.54 2.22 22.20
N GLN A 487 -13.00 1.29 21.43
CA GLN A 487 -13.74 0.49 20.45
C GLN A 487 -14.82 -0.35 21.13
N PHE A 488 -14.47 -1.13 22.15
CA PHE A 488 -15.39 -1.98 22.90
C PHE A 488 -16.43 -1.13 23.61
N HIS A 489 -16.01 -0.03 24.24
CA HIS A 489 -16.91 0.89 24.91
C HIS A 489 -17.97 1.47 23.96
N LYS A 490 -17.55 2.03 22.81
CA LYS A 490 -18.47 2.60 21.83
C LYS A 490 -19.45 1.56 21.30
N ALA A 491 -18.98 0.34 21.01
CA ALA A 491 -19.83 -0.73 20.51
C ALA A 491 -20.86 -1.18 21.55
N LEU A 492 -20.40 -1.56 22.75
CA LEU A 492 -21.23 -2.08 23.82
C LEU A 492 -22.22 -1.05 24.34
N TYR A 493 -21.81 0.21 24.50
CA TYR A 493 -22.72 1.27 24.88
C TYR A 493 -23.82 1.48 23.83
N THR A 494 -23.48 1.42 22.54
CA THR A 494 -24.46 1.64 21.46
C THR A 494 -25.51 0.51 21.41
N VAL A 495 -25.10 -0.74 21.63
CA VAL A 495 -26.00 -1.90 21.51
C VAL A 495 -26.77 -2.25 22.79
N ARG A 496 -26.53 -1.53 23.90
CA ARG A 496 -27.13 -1.79 25.21
C ARG A 496 -28.65 -1.94 25.20
N ILE A 497 -29.33 -1.16 24.36
CA ILE A 497 -30.80 -1.18 24.23
C ILE A 497 -31.32 -2.51 23.65
N TYR A 498 -30.48 -3.24 22.91
CA TYR A 498 -30.83 -4.51 22.27
C TYR A 498 -30.46 -5.72 23.13
N LEU A 499 -29.59 -5.57 24.13
CA LEU A 499 -29.12 -6.67 24.99
C LEU A 499 -30.17 -7.07 26.04
N GLY A 500 -30.95 -6.12 26.55
CA GLY A 500 -32.08 -6.43 27.44
C GLY A 500 -31.71 -6.94 28.83
N CYS A 501 -30.50 -6.63 29.32
CA CYS A 501 -30.01 -6.96 30.66
C CYS A 501 -29.94 -5.74 31.59
N GLU A 502 -29.98 -5.96 32.90
CA GLU A 502 -29.93 -4.90 33.93
C GLU A 502 -28.52 -4.34 34.09
N ARG A 503 -27.51 -5.21 34.11
CA ARG A 503 -26.09 -4.84 34.16
C ARG A 503 -25.26 -5.74 33.27
N TYR A 504 -24.12 -5.26 32.80
CA TYR A 504 -23.09 -6.12 32.22
C TYR A 504 -21.70 -5.53 32.44
N SER A 505 -20.71 -6.41 32.47
CA SER A 505 -19.31 -6.07 32.71
C SER A 505 -18.43 -6.71 31.66
N VAL A 506 -17.38 -6.00 31.23
CA VAL A 506 -16.34 -6.54 30.36
C VAL A 506 -14.99 -6.42 31.03
N GLY A 507 -14.38 -7.56 31.34
CA GLY A 507 -13.01 -7.65 31.83
C GLY A 507 -12.05 -7.89 30.69
N LEU A 508 -11.07 -7.00 30.51
CA LEU A 508 -10.01 -7.16 29.52
C LEU A 508 -8.81 -7.87 30.16
N LEU A 509 -8.32 -8.91 29.48
CA LEU A 509 -7.15 -9.66 29.90
C LEU A 509 -5.88 -9.01 29.36
N ASP A 510 -4.80 -9.14 30.10
CA ASP A 510 -3.49 -8.74 29.59
C ASP A 510 -3.11 -9.59 28.36
N MET A 511 -2.81 -8.91 27.25
CA MET A 511 -2.48 -9.54 25.97
C MET A 511 -0.98 -9.81 25.82
N THR A 512 -0.15 -9.43 26.80
CA THR A 512 1.29 -9.68 26.79
C THR A 512 1.57 -11.18 26.96
N LYS A 513 2.32 -11.76 26.01
CA LYS A 513 2.70 -13.19 26.04
C LYS A 513 3.99 -13.44 26.83
N GLU A 514 4.86 -12.44 26.88
CA GLU A 514 6.13 -12.46 27.59
C GLU A 514 6.20 -11.20 28.45
N LYS A 515 6.53 -11.37 29.73
CA LYS A 515 6.83 -10.24 30.63
C LYS A 515 8.15 -9.63 30.18
N GLU A 516 8.24 -8.30 30.12
CA GLU A 516 9.51 -7.66 29.78
C GLU A 516 10.57 -8.05 30.81
N PHE A 517 11.85 -8.04 30.43
CA PHE A 517 12.96 -8.50 31.28
C PHE A 517 12.94 -7.87 32.69
N TYR A 518 12.45 -6.64 32.81
CA TYR A 518 12.33 -5.91 34.08
C TYR A 518 11.18 -6.40 34.97
N ASP A 519 10.12 -6.98 34.42
CA ASP A 519 8.97 -7.52 35.15
C ASP A 519 9.25 -8.93 35.70
N GLU A 520 10.13 -9.68 35.05
CA GLU A 520 10.59 -11.00 35.55
C GLU A 520 11.67 -10.88 36.64
N TRP A 521 12.36 -9.75 36.71
CA TRP A 521 13.51 -9.56 37.59
C TRP A 521 13.17 -9.73 39.09
N PRO A 522 12.07 -9.15 39.62
CA PRO A 522 11.68 -9.36 41.02
C PRO A 522 11.32 -10.82 41.34
N VAL A 523 10.76 -11.55 40.37
CA VAL A 523 10.43 -12.97 40.55
C VAL A 523 11.71 -13.82 40.54
N LYS A 524 12.67 -13.52 39.67
CA LYS A 524 13.96 -14.21 39.58
C LYS A 524 14.89 -13.91 40.76
N LEU A 525 14.80 -12.71 41.34
CA LEU A 525 15.49 -12.33 42.58
C LEU A 525 14.86 -12.95 43.83
N GLY A 526 13.64 -13.48 43.72
CA GLY A 526 12.90 -14.05 44.84
C GLY A 526 12.14 -13.02 45.69
N ASP A 527 12.05 -11.77 45.23
CA ASP A 527 11.29 -10.69 45.89
C ASP A 527 9.77 -10.87 45.73
N VAL A 528 9.34 -11.56 44.68
CA VAL A 528 7.93 -11.86 44.38
C VAL A 528 7.78 -13.34 44.04
N GLU A 529 6.82 -14.04 44.65
CA GLU A 529 6.58 -15.45 44.32
C GLU A 529 6.08 -15.62 42.87
N PRO A 530 6.49 -16.69 42.15
CA PRO A 530 5.97 -17.01 40.83
C PRO A 530 4.45 -17.19 40.87
N TYR A 531 3.76 -16.74 39.82
CA TYR A 531 2.31 -16.89 39.71
C TYR A 531 1.90 -18.38 39.70
N LYS A 532 1.03 -18.75 40.64
CA LYS A 532 0.47 -20.11 40.80
C LYS A 532 -1.02 -20.19 40.45
N GLY A 533 -1.59 -19.12 39.91
CA GLY A 533 -3.01 -19.07 39.56
C GLY A 533 -3.35 -19.80 38.25
N PRO A 534 -4.65 -19.86 37.90
CA PRO A 534 -5.12 -20.48 36.67
C PRO A 534 -4.60 -19.74 35.44
N LYS A 535 -4.43 -20.46 34.34
CA LYS A 535 -3.91 -19.94 33.08
C LYS A 535 -4.97 -20.08 31.99
N THR A 536 -4.94 -19.18 31.02
CA THR A 536 -5.76 -19.30 29.82
C THR A 536 -5.34 -20.54 29.00
N PRO A 537 -6.17 -21.02 28.06
CA PRO A 537 -5.82 -22.17 27.21
C PRO A 537 -4.51 -22.02 26.42
N ASP A 538 -4.12 -20.78 26.12
CA ASP A 538 -2.86 -20.42 25.47
C ASP A 538 -1.68 -20.19 26.45
N GLY A 539 -1.88 -20.44 27.74
CA GLY A 539 -0.82 -20.48 28.76
C GLY A 539 -0.49 -19.14 29.44
N ARG A 540 -1.26 -18.07 29.18
CA ARG A 540 -1.08 -16.76 29.83
C ARG A 540 -1.67 -16.76 31.24
N GLU A 541 -1.08 -15.95 32.13
CA GLU A 541 -1.65 -15.69 33.45
C GLU A 541 -2.99 -14.97 33.31
N ILE A 542 -4.02 -15.40 34.05
CA ILE A 542 -5.32 -14.72 34.02
C ILE A 542 -5.23 -13.47 34.89
N ILE A 543 -4.93 -12.35 34.25
CA ILE A 543 -4.84 -11.03 34.88
C ILE A 543 -5.79 -10.07 34.15
N PHE A 544 -6.86 -9.68 34.84
CA PHE A 544 -7.75 -8.62 34.39
C PHE A 544 -7.10 -7.28 34.70
N TYR A 545 -6.50 -6.64 33.71
CA TYR A 545 -5.86 -5.33 33.91
C TYR A 545 -6.87 -4.18 33.92
N LYS A 546 -8.08 -4.40 33.39
CA LYS A 546 -9.14 -3.40 33.31
C LYS A 546 -10.53 -4.03 33.25
N ILE A 547 -11.51 -3.38 33.88
CA ILE A 547 -12.94 -3.72 33.79
C ILE A 547 -13.72 -2.50 33.33
N ILE A 548 -14.76 -2.73 32.52
CA ILE A 548 -15.75 -1.74 32.13
C ILE A 548 -17.13 -2.24 32.58
N ASP A 549 -17.72 -1.57 33.56
CA ASP A 549 -19.05 -1.87 34.09
C ASP A 549 -20.09 -0.96 33.45
N TYR A 550 -21.21 -1.55 33.05
CA TYR A 550 -22.39 -0.88 32.53
C TYR A 550 -23.56 -1.10 33.49
N LEU A 551 -23.85 -0.09 34.30
CA LEU A 551 -24.91 -0.09 35.30
C LEU A 551 -26.13 0.59 34.68
N LEU A 552 -27.07 -0.21 34.16
CA LEU A 552 -28.19 0.29 33.33
C LEU A 552 -29.52 0.36 34.07
N GLU A 553 -29.49 0.21 35.38
CA GLU A 553 -30.64 0.32 36.27
C GLU A 553 -30.83 1.76 36.78
N GLY A 554 -32.08 2.24 36.82
CA GLY A 554 -32.42 3.57 37.33
C GLY A 554 -32.66 4.65 36.25
N VAL A 555 -32.83 5.90 36.71
CA VAL A 555 -33.16 7.06 35.84
C VAL A 555 -31.93 7.57 35.06
N LYS A 556 -30.72 7.23 35.53
CA LYS A 556 -29.45 7.57 34.89
C LYS A 556 -28.61 6.30 34.74
N GLU A 557 -28.24 5.98 33.51
CA GLU A 557 -27.25 4.94 33.21
C GLU A 557 -25.87 5.40 33.66
N GLU A 558 -25.12 4.54 34.36
CA GLU A 558 -23.77 4.81 34.83
C GLU A 558 -22.77 3.83 34.19
N ILE A 559 -21.59 4.32 33.83
CA ILE A 559 -20.52 3.52 33.23
C ILE A 559 -19.24 3.77 34.01
N LYS A 560 -18.62 2.69 34.51
CA LYS A 560 -17.39 2.76 35.32
C LYS A 560 -16.28 2.02 34.59
N VAL A 561 -15.19 2.73 34.32
CA VAL A 561 -13.95 2.14 33.78
C VAL A 561 -12.94 2.06 34.91
N ILE A 562 -12.56 0.83 35.28
CA ILE A 562 -11.75 0.54 36.46
C ILE A 562 -10.43 -0.08 35.99
N PRO A 563 -9.30 0.67 36.01
CA PRO A 563 -7.98 0.10 35.79
C PRO A 563 -7.53 -0.67 37.04
N GLY A 564 -6.97 -1.86 36.87
CA GLY A 564 -6.54 -2.73 37.97
C GLY A 564 -7.68 -3.06 38.94
N PRO A 565 -8.75 -3.75 38.48
CA PRO A 565 -9.89 -4.06 39.32
C PRO A 565 -9.46 -4.83 40.58
N PRO A 566 -10.04 -4.50 41.75
CA PRO A 566 -9.71 -5.20 42.98
C PRO A 566 -10.24 -6.63 42.94
N ILE A 567 -9.59 -7.54 43.68
CA ILE A 567 -9.90 -8.99 43.64
C ILE A 567 -11.34 -9.27 44.11
N ASP A 568 -11.86 -8.45 45.03
CA ASP A 568 -13.21 -8.51 45.57
C ASP A 568 -14.26 -7.76 44.72
N HIS A 569 -13.90 -7.32 43.51
CA HIS A 569 -14.84 -6.69 42.60
C HIS A 569 -16.05 -7.58 42.35
N TRP A 570 -17.26 -7.03 42.52
CA TRP A 570 -18.53 -7.77 42.50
C TRP A 570 -18.75 -8.64 41.24
N ALA A 571 -18.21 -8.23 40.09
CA ALA A 571 -18.30 -9.01 38.85
C ALA A 571 -17.31 -10.18 38.77
N LEU A 572 -16.17 -10.08 39.47
CA LEU A 572 -15.07 -11.07 39.46
C LEU A 572 -15.14 -12.05 40.63
N VAL A 573 -15.66 -11.60 41.79
CA VAL A 573 -15.65 -12.34 43.06
C VAL A 573 -16.39 -13.70 42.99
N SER A 574 -17.31 -13.85 42.04
CA SER A 574 -18.01 -15.13 41.81
C SER A 574 -17.08 -16.24 41.31
N GLY A 575 -15.90 -15.90 40.78
CA GLY A 575 -15.00 -16.83 40.11
C GLY A 575 -15.45 -17.22 38.70
N LEU A 576 -16.65 -16.81 38.26
CA LEU A 576 -17.20 -17.17 36.96
C LEU A 576 -16.37 -16.60 35.79
N PRO A 577 -15.97 -15.31 35.76
CA PRO A 577 -15.14 -14.81 34.67
C PRO A 577 -13.77 -15.48 34.59
N THR A 578 -13.17 -15.84 35.74
CA THR A 578 -11.90 -16.58 35.79
C THR A 578 -12.06 -17.98 35.22
N TYR A 579 -13.13 -18.69 35.58
CA TYR A 579 -13.45 -20.02 35.03
C TYR A 579 -13.67 -19.97 33.50
N VAL A 580 -14.38 -18.95 33.01
CA VAL A 580 -14.60 -18.75 31.57
C VAL A 580 -13.28 -18.40 30.85
N ALA A 581 -12.39 -17.63 31.48
CA ALA A 581 -11.07 -17.31 30.93
C ALA A 581 -10.13 -18.53 30.90
N GLU A 582 -10.24 -19.43 31.87
CA GLU A 582 -9.45 -20.67 31.93
C GLU A 582 -9.91 -21.70 30.90
N ASN A 583 -11.23 -21.85 30.70
CA ASN A 583 -11.79 -22.94 29.90
C ASN A 583 -12.28 -22.51 28.50
N GLY A 584 -12.58 -21.22 28.30
CA GLY A 584 -13.12 -20.71 27.04
C GLY A 584 -14.57 -21.11 26.75
N PHE A 585 -15.35 -21.53 27.75
CA PHE A 585 -16.74 -21.98 27.57
C PHE A 585 -17.76 -20.87 27.85
N ILE A 586 -18.87 -20.89 27.11
CA ILE A 586 -20.05 -20.09 27.41
C ILE A 586 -20.74 -20.68 28.64
N CYS A 587 -21.11 -19.82 29.60
CA CYS A 587 -21.79 -20.25 30.81
C CYS A 587 -23.07 -19.44 31.02
N ASN A 588 -24.22 -20.10 30.90
CA ASN A 588 -25.53 -19.55 31.20
C ASN A 588 -26.07 -20.14 32.51
N MET A 589 -26.24 -19.28 33.52
CA MET A 589 -26.76 -19.65 34.83
C MET A 589 -28.19 -19.11 34.98
N MET A 590 -29.16 -20.02 34.93
CA MET A 590 -30.58 -19.69 35.04
C MET A 590 -31.01 -19.25 36.44
N ASN A 591 -30.38 -19.81 37.48
CA ASN A 591 -30.61 -19.43 38.87
C ASN A 591 -29.30 -19.52 39.66
N VAL A 592 -28.71 -18.36 39.88
CA VAL A 592 -27.43 -18.22 40.57
C VAL A 592 -27.51 -18.65 42.04
N ALA A 593 -28.66 -18.45 42.69
CA ALA A 593 -28.82 -18.81 44.11
C ALA A 593 -28.90 -20.32 44.38
N ALA A 594 -29.14 -21.12 43.33
CA ALA A 594 -29.20 -22.58 43.42
C ALA A 594 -27.87 -23.27 43.08
N ASP A 595 -26.85 -22.49 42.70
CA ASP A 595 -25.54 -23.01 42.32
C ASP A 595 -24.59 -23.05 43.53
N ASP A 596 -23.96 -24.21 43.75
CA ASP A 596 -22.99 -24.42 44.82
C ASP A 596 -21.53 -24.33 44.33
N PHE A 597 -21.31 -24.17 43.02
CA PHE A 597 -19.97 -24.18 42.40
C PHE A 597 -19.32 -22.79 42.40
N PHE A 598 -20.10 -21.74 42.12
CA PHE A 598 -19.65 -20.35 42.10
C PHE A 598 -20.12 -19.56 43.33
N THR A 599 -19.28 -18.68 43.86
CA THR A 599 -19.56 -17.93 45.09
C THR A 599 -20.18 -16.58 44.81
N PHE A 600 -21.46 -16.56 44.44
CA PHE A 600 -22.20 -15.32 44.26
C PHE A 600 -22.67 -14.71 45.58
N GLN A 601 -22.74 -13.37 45.63
CA GLN A 601 -23.20 -12.63 46.80
C GLN A 601 -24.71 -12.85 47.01
N LYS A 602 -25.11 -13.13 48.26
CA LYS A 602 -26.52 -13.35 48.64
C LYS A 602 -27.25 -12.06 49.00
N GLU A 603 -26.51 -11.04 49.37
CA GLU A 603 -27.00 -9.69 49.68
C GLU A 603 -26.86 -8.78 48.46
N ALA A 604 -27.36 -7.55 48.56
CA ALA A 604 -27.23 -6.58 47.49
C ALA A 604 -25.74 -6.23 47.25
N VAL A 605 -25.33 -6.19 45.98
CA VAL A 605 -23.92 -5.92 45.62
C VAL A 605 -23.51 -4.47 45.87
N ASP A 606 -24.49 -3.56 45.93
CA ASP A 606 -24.30 -2.14 46.20
C ASP A 606 -25.57 -1.50 46.80
N GLU A 607 -25.48 -0.19 47.07
CA GLU A 607 -26.55 0.61 47.70
C GLU A 607 -27.84 0.68 46.88
N SER A 608 -27.84 0.25 45.60
CA SER A 608 -29.04 0.23 44.77
C SER A 608 -30.00 -0.90 45.15
N GLY A 609 -29.52 -1.91 45.90
CA GLY A 609 -30.27 -3.12 46.20
C GLY A 609 -30.18 -4.19 45.09
N PHE A 610 -29.25 -4.08 44.14
CA PHE A 610 -29.10 -5.04 43.05
C PHE A 610 -28.65 -6.42 43.56
N ILE A 611 -29.39 -7.46 43.18
CA ILE A 611 -29.10 -8.87 43.50
C ILE A 611 -29.02 -9.65 42.20
N ILE A 612 -27.96 -10.45 42.05
CA ILE A 612 -27.74 -11.31 40.88
C ILE A 612 -28.66 -12.54 40.97
N LYS A 613 -29.55 -12.70 39.99
CA LYS A 613 -30.52 -13.80 39.89
C LYS A 613 -30.14 -14.78 38.79
N ASN A 614 -29.78 -14.26 37.63
CA ASN A 614 -29.29 -15.03 36.48
C ASN A 614 -28.12 -14.28 35.82
N CYS A 615 -27.21 -15.04 35.21
CA CYS A 615 -26.07 -14.47 34.51
C CYS A 615 -25.67 -15.29 33.29
N LEU A 616 -25.11 -14.61 32.29
CA LEU A 616 -24.59 -15.18 31.07
C LEU A 616 -23.19 -14.65 30.82
N SER A 617 -22.18 -15.52 30.81
CA SER A 617 -20.77 -15.16 30.67
C SER A 617 -20.15 -15.82 29.44
N LEU A 618 -19.46 -15.03 28.61
CA LEU A 618 -18.85 -15.47 27.36
C LEU A 618 -17.42 -14.94 27.20
N PRO A 619 -16.51 -15.73 26.61
CA PRO A 619 -15.19 -15.23 26.22
C PRO A 619 -15.27 -14.36 24.97
N ILE A 620 -14.46 -13.31 24.94
CA ILE A 620 -14.18 -12.51 23.75
C ILE A 620 -12.90 -13.07 23.13
N VAL A 621 -13.05 -13.72 21.97
CA VAL A 621 -11.97 -14.49 21.35
C VAL A 621 -11.50 -13.83 20.06
N ASN A 622 -10.20 -13.63 19.91
CA ASN A 622 -9.64 -13.05 18.68
C ASN A 622 -9.62 -14.06 17.52
N LYS A 623 -9.19 -13.61 16.34
CA LYS A 623 -9.08 -14.47 15.15
C LYS A 623 -8.07 -15.62 15.30
N LYS A 624 -7.15 -15.55 16.27
CA LYS A 624 -6.16 -16.59 16.58
C LYS A 624 -6.65 -17.57 17.64
N GLU A 625 -7.93 -17.49 18.03
CA GLU A 625 -8.51 -18.30 19.11
C GLU A 625 -7.94 -17.98 20.51
N GLU A 626 -7.35 -16.80 20.68
CA GLU A 626 -6.84 -16.33 21.97
C GLU A 626 -7.92 -15.49 22.67
N ILE A 627 -8.12 -15.72 23.96
CA ILE A 627 -9.08 -14.97 24.77
C ILE A 627 -8.51 -13.59 25.08
N VAL A 628 -9.23 -12.54 24.69
CA VAL A 628 -8.86 -11.11 24.88
C VAL A 628 -9.52 -10.52 26.11
N GLY A 629 -10.70 -11.02 26.46
CA GLY A 629 -11.47 -10.55 27.60
C GLY A 629 -12.70 -11.41 27.80
N ILE A 630 -13.43 -11.11 28.86
CA ILE A 630 -14.67 -11.81 29.24
C ILE A 630 -15.80 -10.79 29.31
N ALA A 631 -16.94 -11.11 28.71
CA ALA A 631 -18.16 -10.34 28.83
C ALA A 631 -19.17 -11.13 29.68
N THR A 632 -19.70 -10.50 30.73
CA THR A 632 -20.68 -11.10 31.63
C THR A 632 -21.91 -10.21 31.74
N PHE A 633 -23.08 -10.77 31.41
CA PHE A 633 -24.38 -10.11 31.45
C PHE A 633 -25.16 -10.60 32.66
N PHE A 634 -25.77 -9.68 33.41
CA PHE A 634 -26.47 -9.97 34.66
C PHE A 634 -27.93 -9.53 34.55
N ASN A 635 -28.83 -10.43 34.98
CA ASN A 635 -30.27 -10.27 35.05
C ASN A 635 -30.95 -9.82 33.76
N ARG A 636 -31.77 -10.68 33.16
CA ARG A 636 -32.66 -10.28 32.07
C ARG A 636 -33.77 -9.34 32.55
N LYS A 637 -34.03 -8.24 31.82
CA LYS A 637 -34.98 -7.18 32.21
C LYS A 637 -36.43 -7.63 32.35
N ASP A 638 -36.83 -8.71 31.68
CA ASP A 638 -38.18 -9.26 31.79
C ASP A 638 -38.33 -10.26 32.96
N GLY A 639 -37.27 -10.44 33.76
CA GLY A 639 -37.24 -11.30 34.93
C GLY A 639 -37.11 -12.79 34.63
N LYS A 640 -36.99 -13.18 33.36
CA LYS A 640 -36.76 -14.58 32.94
C LYS A 640 -35.25 -14.89 32.93
N PRO A 641 -34.86 -16.18 32.98
CA PRO A 641 -33.48 -16.55 32.68
C PRO A 641 -33.14 -16.25 31.21
N PHE A 642 -31.84 -16.13 30.91
CA PHE A 642 -31.35 -16.03 29.53
C PHE A 642 -31.69 -17.32 28.78
N ASP A 643 -32.16 -17.18 27.55
CA ASP A 643 -32.45 -18.31 26.67
C ASP A 643 -31.36 -18.51 25.61
N GLU A 644 -31.49 -19.59 24.83
CA GLU A 644 -30.53 -19.94 23.78
C GLU A 644 -30.38 -18.83 22.70
N HIS A 645 -31.40 -18.01 22.48
CA HIS A 645 -31.31 -16.91 21.52
C HIS A 645 -30.49 -15.75 22.09
N ASP A 646 -30.60 -15.48 23.39
CA ASP A 646 -29.74 -14.49 24.06
C ASP A 646 -28.27 -14.93 24.03
N GLU A 647 -27.99 -16.24 24.19
CA GLU A 647 -26.65 -16.81 24.00
C GLU A 647 -26.13 -16.56 22.58
N GLN A 648 -26.91 -16.89 21.55
CA GLN A 648 -26.50 -16.69 20.15
C GLN A 648 -26.25 -15.20 19.80
N ILE A 649 -27.06 -14.28 20.32
CA ILE A 649 -26.89 -12.84 20.07
C ILE A 649 -25.61 -12.33 20.73
N THR A 650 -25.37 -12.71 21.98
CA THR A 650 -24.19 -12.26 22.74
C THR A 650 -22.91 -12.95 22.27
N GLU A 651 -22.99 -14.19 21.80
CA GLU A 651 -21.89 -14.89 21.14
C GLU A 651 -21.49 -14.19 19.84
N ALA A 652 -22.46 -13.86 18.98
CA ALA A 652 -22.18 -13.14 17.74
C ALA A 652 -21.53 -11.76 18.01
N LEU A 653 -21.97 -11.06 19.06
CA LEU A 653 -21.37 -9.81 19.50
C LEU A 653 -19.92 -9.99 19.98
N THR A 654 -19.66 -10.97 20.86
CA THR A 654 -18.33 -11.20 21.43
C THR A 654 -17.32 -11.70 20.39
N GLN A 655 -17.74 -12.54 19.45
CA GLN A 655 -16.94 -12.92 18.28
C GLN A 655 -16.57 -11.69 17.43
N PHE A 656 -17.55 -10.82 17.17
CA PHE A 656 -17.32 -9.60 16.40
C PHE A 656 -16.32 -8.65 17.09
N LEU A 657 -16.50 -8.43 18.39
CA LEU A 657 -15.56 -7.64 19.19
C LEU A 657 -14.16 -8.27 19.20
N GLY A 658 -14.05 -9.59 19.35
CA GLY A 658 -12.76 -10.27 19.30
C GLY A 658 -12.05 -10.15 17.95
N TRP A 659 -12.76 -10.20 16.83
CA TRP A 659 -12.16 -9.95 15.51
C TRP A 659 -11.74 -8.50 15.30
N SER A 660 -12.46 -7.55 15.90
CA SER A 660 -12.15 -6.12 15.77
C SER A 660 -10.79 -5.73 16.36
N VAL A 661 -10.30 -6.49 17.35
CA VAL A 661 -8.98 -6.33 17.96
C VAL A 661 -7.84 -6.42 16.94
N LEU A 662 -8.00 -7.19 15.86
CA LEU A 662 -7.00 -7.30 14.80
C LEU A 662 -6.70 -5.95 14.13
N VAL A 663 -7.71 -5.09 14.03
CA VAL A 663 -7.57 -3.75 13.44
C VAL A 663 -6.67 -2.90 14.31
N CYS A 664 -6.95 -2.83 15.62
CA CYS A 664 -6.15 -2.08 16.58
C CYS A 664 -4.69 -2.56 16.61
N ASP A 665 -4.45 -3.87 16.65
CA ASP A 665 -3.10 -4.45 16.61
C ASP A 665 -2.35 -4.14 15.30
N THR A 666 -3.07 -4.10 14.17
CA THR A 666 -2.46 -3.73 12.88
C THR A 666 -2.06 -2.26 12.86
N TYR A 667 -2.91 -1.37 13.37
CA TYR A 667 -2.60 0.07 13.46
C TYR A 667 -1.49 0.36 14.45
N ASP A 668 -1.44 -0.31 15.60
CA ASP A 668 -0.33 -0.17 16.56
C ASP A 668 1.00 -0.59 15.91
N ARG A 669 1.02 -1.73 15.20
CA ARG A 669 2.20 -2.17 14.45
C ARG A 669 2.60 -1.17 13.36
N LEU A 670 1.64 -0.59 12.64
CA LEU A 670 1.91 0.45 11.64
C LEU A 670 2.54 1.70 12.28
N ASN A 671 1.98 2.18 13.40
CA ASN A 671 2.50 3.34 14.12
C ASN A 671 3.92 3.09 14.63
N ARG A 672 4.20 1.90 15.20
CA ARG A 672 5.57 1.52 15.61
C ARG A 672 6.56 1.53 14.45
N MET A 673 6.13 1.11 13.26
CA MET A 673 6.96 1.17 12.05
C MET A 673 7.20 2.62 11.60
N GLU A 674 6.19 3.50 11.69
CA GLU A 674 6.35 4.92 11.39
C GLU A 674 7.32 5.60 12.36
N TRP A 675 7.20 5.36 13.67
CA TRP A 675 8.13 5.90 14.67
C TRP A 675 9.57 5.40 14.46
N ARG A 676 9.75 4.12 14.10
CA ARG A 676 11.09 3.59 13.75
C ARG A 676 11.69 4.31 12.56
N LYS A 677 10.88 4.61 11.55
CA LYS A 677 11.30 5.40 10.38
C LYS A 677 11.67 6.82 10.79
N GLU A 678 10.85 7.50 11.59
CA GLU A 678 11.12 8.87 12.07
C GLU A 678 12.44 8.94 12.85
N ILE A 679 12.66 8.02 13.79
CA ILE A 679 13.91 7.93 14.55
C ILE A 679 15.10 7.70 13.62
N ALA A 680 14.99 6.77 12.67
CA ALA A 680 16.07 6.50 11.72
C ALA A 680 16.37 7.72 10.82
N GLN A 681 15.33 8.46 10.40
CA GLN A 681 15.50 9.70 9.64
C GLN A 681 16.19 10.78 10.47
N GLU A 682 15.84 10.94 11.74
CA GLU A 682 16.50 11.88 12.64
C GLU A 682 17.97 11.53 12.86
N MET A 683 18.29 10.24 13.06
CA MET A 683 19.67 9.77 13.20
C MET A 683 20.50 10.06 11.94
N LEU A 684 19.92 9.87 10.75
CA LEU A 684 20.59 10.18 9.48
C LEU A 684 20.79 11.68 9.31
N LEU A 685 19.77 12.49 9.62
CA LEU A 685 19.84 13.95 9.54
C LEU A 685 20.92 14.49 10.51
N TYR A 686 21.03 13.93 11.71
CA TYR A 686 22.06 14.34 12.67
C TYR A 686 23.49 14.18 12.12
N GLN A 687 23.76 13.12 11.35
CA GLN A 687 25.08 12.90 10.73
C GLN A 687 25.39 13.90 9.60
N THR A 688 24.37 14.29 8.83
CA THR A 688 24.54 15.23 7.71
C THR A 688 24.45 16.69 8.14
N LYS A 689 23.83 16.99 9.28
CA LYS A 689 23.65 18.34 9.81
C LYS A 689 25.00 19.02 10.10
N CYS A 690 25.03 20.32 9.82
CA CYS A 690 26.16 21.18 10.15
C CYS A 690 26.36 21.25 11.67
N THR A 691 27.57 20.93 12.13
CA THR A 691 27.96 21.06 13.54
C THR A 691 28.30 22.51 13.89
N SER A 692 28.30 22.84 15.19
CA SER A 692 28.68 24.19 15.63
C SER A 692 30.10 24.57 15.22
N ALA A 693 31.05 23.63 15.24
CA ALA A 693 32.43 23.87 14.80
C ALA A 693 32.51 24.17 13.28
N GLU A 694 31.76 23.43 12.46
CA GLU A 694 31.68 23.66 11.02
C GLU A 694 31.05 25.02 10.71
N MET A 695 29.99 25.40 11.42
CA MET A 695 29.36 26.72 11.30
C MET A 695 30.32 27.85 11.69
N GLN A 696 31.04 27.71 12.81
CA GLN A 696 32.02 28.68 13.27
C GLN A 696 33.21 28.84 12.32
N SER A 697 33.54 27.84 11.49
CA SER A 697 34.57 27.97 10.45
C SER A 697 34.24 28.99 9.35
N ILE A 698 32.96 29.39 9.23
CA ILE A 698 32.48 30.39 8.27
C ILE A 698 32.03 31.66 8.99
N LEU A 699 31.20 31.55 10.02
CA LEU A 699 30.64 32.70 10.72
C LEU A 699 31.60 33.34 11.73
N ASN A 700 32.55 32.56 12.28
CA ASN A 700 33.60 32.98 13.23
C ASN A 700 33.18 33.99 14.31
N THR A 701 31.96 33.85 14.86
CA THR A 701 31.43 34.77 15.89
C THR A 701 32.24 34.68 17.17
N ASN A 702 32.64 33.47 17.57
CA ASN A 702 33.37 33.24 18.81
C ASN A 702 34.76 33.89 18.75
N GLU A 703 35.44 33.81 17.60
CA GLU A 703 36.76 34.42 17.40
C GLU A 703 36.69 35.96 17.38
N LYS A 704 35.63 36.52 16.77
CA LYS A 704 35.56 37.97 16.52
C LYS A 704 34.83 38.77 17.60
N PHE A 705 33.87 38.16 18.28
CA PHE A 705 32.99 38.83 19.24
C PHE A 705 32.95 38.16 20.62
N ASP A 706 33.59 36.99 20.82
CA ASP A 706 33.54 36.20 22.06
C ASP A 706 32.09 35.94 22.53
N ALA A 707 31.19 35.72 21.57
CA ALA A 707 29.76 35.53 21.79
C ALA A 707 29.20 34.48 20.83
N GLU A 708 28.20 33.73 21.32
CA GLU A 708 27.47 32.78 20.49
C GLU A 708 26.58 33.50 19.47
N PRO A 709 26.25 32.87 18.33
CA PRO A 709 25.42 33.49 17.29
C PRO A 709 24.06 34.00 17.78
N GLU A 710 23.48 33.34 18.78
CA GLU A 710 22.17 33.68 19.37
C GLU A 710 22.19 35.02 20.12
N ASP A 711 23.36 35.43 20.63
CA ASP A 711 23.53 36.64 21.44
C ASP A 711 23.80 37.90 20.57
N LEU A 712 23.98 37.74 19.26
CA LEU A 712 24.34 38.82 18.33
C LEU A 712 23.14 39.36 17.55
N ASP A 713 23.14 40.67 17.29
CA ASP A 713 22.14 41.28 16.42
C ASP A 713 22.32 40.80 14.96
N GLN A 714 21.22 40.42 14.31
CA GLN A 714 21.24 39.89 12.95
C GLN A 714 21.90 40.84 11.93
N LYS A 715 21.85 42.16 12.11
CA LYS A 715 22.52 43.09 11.18
C LYS A 715 24.04 42.99 11.27
N GLU A 716 24.59 42.81 12.47
CA GLU A 716 26.02 42.58 12.66
C GLU A 716 26.42 41.22 12.12
N MET A 717 25.57 40.19 12.31
CA MET A 717 25.79 38.87 11.71
C MET A 717 25.77 38.91 10.18
N TYR A 718 24.88 39.67 9.54
CA TYR A 718 24.88 39.82 8.08
C TYR A 718 26.15 40.49 7.57
N LYS A 719 26.62 41.55 8.24
CA LYS A 719 27.88 42.22 7.89
C LYS A 719 29.06 41.26 8.03
N LEU A 720 29.08 40.48 9.11
CA LEU A 720 30.11 39.47 9.37
C LEU A 720 30.12 38.40 8.30
N LEU A 721 29.00 37.72 8.08
CA LEU A 721 28.87 36.65 7.11
C LEU A 721 29.23 37.13 5.70
N ARG A 722 28.72 38.30 5.30
CA ARG A 722 29.04 38.89 4.00
C ARG A 722 30.51 39.25 3.83
N ALA A 723 31.19 39.67 4.90
CA ALA A 723 32.62 39.96 4.90
C ALA A 723 33.49 38.69 4.83
N ASN A 724 33.02 37.60 5.44
CA ASN A 724 33.71 36.30 5.42
C ASN A 724 33.50 35.55 4.08
N CYS A 725 32.44 35.87 3.34
CA CYS A 725 32.23 35.37 1.98
C CYS A 725 33.09 36.13 0.95
N PRO A 726 33.67 35.44 -0.04
CA PRO A 726 34.42 36.11 -1.11
C PRO A 726 33.51 37.05 -1.91
N PRO A 727 34.06 38.13 -2.50
CA PRO A 727 33.31 39.00 -3.37
C PRO A 727 32.85 38.25 -4.64
N ALA A 728 31.65 38.56 -5.13
CA ALA A 728 31.03 37.79 -6.20
C ALA A 728 31.77 37.87 -7.54
N ASP A 729 32.53 38.95 -7.77
CA ASP A 729 33.36 39.15 -8.94
C ASP A 729 34.73 38.46 -8.87
N ASN A 730 35.12 37.97 -7.68
CA ASN A 730 36.41 37.30 -7.47
C ASN A 730 36.35 36.25 -6.34
N VAL A 731 36.00 35.02 -6.73
CA VAL A 731 36.11 33.80 -5.94
C VAL A 731 37.35 33.05 -6.42
N THR A 732 38.49 33.24 -5.76
CA THR A 732 39.77 32.60 -6.13
C THR A 732 40.16 32.78 -7.60
N GLY A 733 39.92 33.96 -8.17
CA GLY A 733 40.20 34.29 -9.58
C GLY A 733 39.04 34.04 -10.54
N GLU A 734 37.92 33.49 -10.07
CA GLU A 734 36.73 33.20 -10.86
C GLU A 734 35.59 34.18 -10.54
N ASN A 735 34.71 34.47 -11.50
CA ASN A 735 33.63 35.44 -11.35
C ASN A 735 32.25 34.76 -11.38
N LEU A 736 31.47 34.91 -10.31
CA LEU A 736 30.16 34.28 -10.16
C LEU A 736 29.10 34.82 -11.13
N TYR A 737 29.30 35.98 -11.76
CA TYR A 737 28.36 36.52 -12.75
C TYR A 737 28.60 35.96 -14.16
N LEU A 738 29.70 35.21 -14.39
CA LEU A 738 30.03 34.68 -15.71
C LEU A 738 29.59 33.24 -15.88
N PHE A 739 28.96 32.92 -17.01
CA PHE A 739 28.60 31.54 -17.37
C PHE A 739 29.83 30.61 -17.50
N SER A 740 31.01 31.18 -17.78
CA SER A 740 32.28 30.45 -17.92
C SER A 740 32.94 30.05 -16.61
N PHE A 741 32.37 30.41 -15.45
CA PHE A 741 32.87 30.05 -14.12
C PHE A 741 33.28 28.57 -14.03
N SER A 742 34.46 28.31 -13.47
CA SER A 742 34.96 26.98 -13.14
C SER A 742 35.11 26.81 -11.62
N ASP A 743 34.56 25.72 -11.08
CA ASP A 743 34.72 25.37 -9.67
C ASP A 743 36.02 24.62 -9.37
N LEU A 744 36.71 24.09 -10.39
CA LEU A 744 37.91 23.25 -10.25
C LEU A 744 39.04 23.88 -9.39
N PRO A 745 39.37 25.18 -9.52
CA PRO A 745 40.39 25.81 -8.68
C PRO A 745 39.88 26.18 -7.27
N VAL A 746 38.59 26.05 -7.01
CA VAL A 746 37.93 26.52 -5.78
C VAL A 746 37.81 25.38 -4.77
N SER A 747 38.11 25.64 -3.50
CA SER A 747 37.92 24.66 -2.41
C SER A 747 36.43 24.46 -2.11
N GLU A 748 36.03 23.30 -1.56
CA GLU A 748 34.62 23.06 -1.21
C GLU A 748 34.07 24.07 -0.19
N ILE A 749 34.89 24.51 0.76
CA ILE A 749 34.49 25.50 1.76
C ILE A 749 34.26 26.87 1.12
N ASP A 750 35.07 27.23 0.12
CA ASP A 750 34.90 28.48 -0.61
C ASP A 750 33.69 28.43 -1.56
N LEU A 751 33.33 27.24 -2.06
CA LEU A 751 32.06 27.04 -2.77
C LEU A 751 30.85 27.23 -1.83
N ILE A 752 30.90 26.74 -0.59
CA ILE A 752 29.86 27.02 0.43
C ILE A 752 29.72 28.53 0.63
N ARG A 753 30.85 29.24 0.85
CA ARG A 753 30.86 30.70 1.02
C ARG A 753 30.37 31.44 -0.23
N ALA A 754 30.72 30.98 -1.42
CA ALA A 754 30.23 31.53 -2.68
C ALA A 754 28.72 31.30 -2.86
N GLY A 755 28.19 30.16 -2.44
CA GLY A 755 26.76 29.88 -2.46
C GLY A 755 25.98 30.83 -1.53
N ILE A 756 26.50 31.06 -0.33
CA ILE A 756 25.96 32.07 0.60
C ILE A 756 26.01 33.47 -0.04
N ARG A 757 27.12 33.80 -0.71
CA ARG A 757 27.27 35.07 -1.43
C ARG A 757 26.17 35.27 -2.49
N MET A 758 25.79 34.23 -3.23
CA MET A 758 24.71 34.34 -4.23
C MET A 758 23.38 34.79 -3.61
N PHE A 759 23.02 34.32 -2.43
CA PHE A 759 21.79 34.77 -1.75
C PHE A 759 21.86 36.25 -1.32
N PHE A 760 23.03 36.75 -0.90
CA PHE A 760 23.22 38.17 -0.66
C PHE A 760 23.13 39.00 -1.94
N GLU A 761 23.69 38.52 -3.06
CA GLU A 761 23.60 39.21 -4.35
C GLU A 761 22.17 39.22 -4.92
N LEU A 762 21.36 38.21 -4.60
CA LEU A 762 19.92 38.24 -4.90
C LEU A 762 19.16 39.24 -4.01
N GLY A 763 19.72 39.67 -2.88
CA GLY A 763 19.06 40.58 -1.92
C GLY A 763 17.91 39.93 -1.16
N VAL A 764 17.91 38.60 -1.03
CA VAL A 764 16.82 37.83 -0.41
C VAL A 764 17.04 37.62 1.10
N VAL A 765 18.29 37.63 1.55
CA VAL A 765 18.67 37.44 2.96
C VAL A 765 18.06 38.53 3.83
N GLU A 766 18.34 39.80 3.53
CA GLU A 766 17.80 40.93 4.30
C GLU A 766 16.30 41.12 4.08
N LYS A 767 15.80 40.87 2.85
CA LYS A 767 14.39 41.08 2.49
C LYS A 767 13.45 40.12 3.22
N PHE A 768 13.79 38.83 3.26
CA PHE A 768 13.00 37.81 3.93
C PHE A 768 13.47 37.52 5.36
N LYS A 769 14.45 38.28 5.86
CA LYS A 769 15.02 38.16 7.21
C LYS A 769 15.51 36.74 7.49
N VAL A 770 16.26 36.16 6.55
CA VAL A 770 16.83 34.81 6.72
C VAL A 770 17.95 34.88 7.76
N PRO A 771 17.86 34.17 8.91
CA PRO A 771 18.92 34.24 9.92
C PRO A 771 20.27 33.81 9.35
N ALA A 772 21.33 34.56 9.64
CA ALA A 772 22.66 34.30 9.08
C ALA A 772 23.21 32.92 9.49
N GLU A 773 22.92 32.51 10.73
CA GLU A 773 23.25 31.19 11.26
C GLU A 773 22.52 30.08 10.49
N THR A 774 21.20 30.18 10.34
CA THR A 774 20.38 29.21 9.61
C THR A 774 20.84 29.07 8.16
N LEU A 775 21.14 30.18 7.48
CA LEU A 775 21.65 30.15 6.10
C LEU A 775 22.99 29.41 6.00
N THR A 776 23.89 29.67 6.96
CA THR A 776 25.21 29.02 7.02
C THR A 776 25.07 27.52 7.31
N LYS A 777 24.26 27.16 8.32
CA LYS A 777 23.96 25.76 8.67
C LYS A 777 23.31 25.03 7.50
N TRP A 778 22.35 25.64 6.82
CA TRP A 778 21.66 25.06 5.68
C TRP A 778 22.62 24.79 4.52
N MET A 779 23.41 25.78 4.07
CA MET A 779 24.33 25.60 2.94
C MET A 779 25.36 24.49 3.23
N TYR A 780 25.91 24.47 4.44
CA TYR A 780 26.86 23.44 4.85
C TYR A 780 26.21 22.05 4.93
N THR A 781 24.98 21.97 5.45
CA THR A 781 24.20 20.72 5.53
C THR A 781 23.83 20.19 4.15
N VAL A 782 23.44 21.07 3.21
CA VAL A 782 23.21 20.68 1.80
C VAL A 782 24.48 20.07 1.22
N ARG A 783 25.65 20.71 1.38
CA ARG A 783 26.94 20.12 0.95
C ARG A 783 27.18 18.74 1.55
N LYS A 784 26.92 18.54 2.84
CA LYS A 784 27.10 17.24 3.53
C LYS A 784 26.07 16.19 3.10
N GLY A 785 24.90 16.61 2.60
CA GLY A 785 23.87 15.72 2.07
C GLY A 785 24.21 15.17 0.68
N TYR A 786 25.12 15.80 -0.07
CA TYR A 786 25.67 15.23 -1.30
C TYR A 786 26.69 14.13 -0.99
N ARG A 787 26.64 13.05 -1.78
CA ARG A 787 27.57 11.92 -1.63
C ARG A 787 28.91 12.18 -2.32
N SER A 788 29.95 11.53 -1.83
CA SER A 788 31.27 11.48 -2.47
C SER A 788 31.27 10.49 -3.64
N ILE A 789 30.58 10.84 -4.73
CA ILE A 789 30.55 10.09 -5.99
C ILE A 789 31.17 10.89 -7.13
N THR A 790 31.42 10.23 -8.26
CA THR A 790 32.28 10.74 -9.34
C THR A 790 31.74 12.03 -9.97
N TYR A 791 30.46 12.11 -10.34
CA TYR A 791 29.87 13.29 -10.97
C TYR A 791 28.76 13.95 -10.14
N HIS A 792 27.71 13.21 -9.74
CA HIS A 792 26.53 13.80 -9.06
C HIS A 792 26.83 14.09 -7.57
N ASN A 793 27.82 14.94 -7.31
CA ASN A 793 28.30 15.36 -6.01
C ASN A 793 28.06 16.86 -5.76
N TRP A 794 28.57 17.39 -4.64
CA TRP A 794 28.36 18.80 -4.26
C TRP A 794 28.82 19.80 -5.34
N ARG A 795 29.88 19.52 -6.08
CA ARG A 795 30.36 20.44 -7.14
C ARG A 795 29.36 20.54 -8.28
N HIS A 796 28.70 19.43 -8.64
CA HIS A 796 27.61 19.46 -9.60
C HIS A 796 26.42 20.28 -9.05
N GLY A 797 25.94 19.96 -7.84
CA GLY A 797 24.85 20.72 -7.19
C GLY A 797 25.13 22.22 -7.09
N PHE A 798 26.37 22.60 -6.74
CA PHE A 798 26.80 23.99 -6.72
C PHE A 798 26.77 24.64 -8.10
N ASN A 799 27.32 24.00 -9.14
CA ASN A 799 27.35 24.56 -10.50
C ASN A 799 25.94 24.75 -11.09
N VAL A 800 24.99 23.88 -10.73
CA VAL A 800 23.57 24.02 -11.12
C VAL A 800 22.94 25.23 -10.41
N GLY A 801 23.17 25.37 -9.10
CA GLY A 801 22.78 26.56 -8.32
C GLY A 801 23.39 27.86 -8.86
N HIS A 802 24.69 27.83 -9.18
CA HIS A 802 25.43 28.94 -9.80
C HIS A 802 24.86 29.31 -11.16
N THR A 803 24.55 28.33 -12.01
CA THR A 803 24.00 28.60 -13.34
C THR A 803 22.60 29.20 -13.23
N MET A 804 21.79 28.73 -12.27
CA MET A 804 20.48 29.34 -11.98
C MET A 804 20.62 30.81 -11.56
N PHE A 805 21.58 31.10 -10.69
CA PHE A 805 21.93 32.47 -10.30
C PHE A 805 22.37 33.32 -11.51
N CYS A 806 23.27 32.81 -12.36
CA CYS A 806 23.70 33.49 -13.58
C CYS A 806 22.55 33.76 -14.56
N LEU A 807 21.67 32.80 -14.78
CA LEU A 807 20.51 32.98 -15.66
C LEU A 807 19.56 34.07 -15.15
N LEU A 808 19.33 34.13 -13.84
CA LEU A 808 18.50 35.16 -13.23
C LEU A 808 19.15 36.55 -13.31
N GLN A 809 20.44 36.64 -13.00
CA GLN A 809 21.16 37.92 -12.88
C GLN A 809 21.74 38.41 -14.22
N THR A 810 22.67 37.64 -14.80
CA THR A 810 23.36 37.97 -16.05
C THR A 810 22.48 37.70 -17.27
N GLY A 811 21.70 36.61 -17.26
CA GLY A 811 20.72 36.29 -18.29
C GLY A 811 19.47 37.17 -18.26
N LYS A 812 19.34 38.05 -17.25
CA LYS A 812 18.22 38.99 -17.04
C LYS A 812 16.83 38.32 -17.01
N LEU A 813 16.76 37.05 -16.63
CA LEU A 813 15.49 36.32 -16.52
C LEU A 813 14.72 36.66 -15.24
N ARG A 814 15.38 37.26 -14.23
CA ARG A 814 14.75 37.64 -12.95
C ARG A 814 13.51 38.53 -13.12
N LYS A 815 13.43 39.33 -14.19
CA LYS A 815 12.31 40.25 -14.47
C LYS A 815 10.94 39.58 -14.62
N TYR A 816 10.87 38.26 -14.86
CA TYR A 816 9.61 37.50 -14.95
C TYR A 816 9.16 36.90 -13.61
N TYR A 817 10.03 36.96 -12.61
CA TYR A 817 9.90 36.24 -11.35
C TYR A 817 9.89 37.21 -10.18
N SER A 818 9.20 36.84 -9.11
CA SER A 818 9.31 37.58 -7.85
C SER A 818 10.64 37.22 -7.16
N ASP A 819 11.07 38.06 -6.21
CA ASP A 819 12.27 37.73 -5.40
C ASP A 819 12.09 36.42 -4.61
N LEU A 820 10.85 36.06 -4.25
CA LEU A 820 10.55 34.79 -3.60
C LEU A 820 10.73 33.61 -4.56
N ASP A 821 10.30 33.77 -5.82
CA ASP A 821 10.49 32.74 -6.84
C ASP A 821 11.98 32.53 -7.12
N ALA A 822 12.75 33.61 -7.28
CA ALA A 822 14.20 33.56 -7.46
C ALA A 822 14.91 32.91 -6.27
N PHE A 823 14.48 33.23 -5.05
CA PHE A 823 15.00 32.61 -3.83
C PHE A 823 14.77 31.08 -3.83
N ALA A 824 13.54 30.66 -4.12
CA ALA A 824 13.18 29.24 -4.17
C ALA A 824 13.89 28.49 -5.30
N MET A 825 13.99 29.08 -6.50
CA MET A 825 14.64 28.45 -7.66
C MET A 825 16.13 28.17 -7.42
N VAL A 826 16.86 29.12 -6.83
CA VAL A 826 18.29 28.93 -6.51
C VAL A 826 18.47 27.92 -5.39
N ALA A 827 17.63 27.97 -4.35
CA ALA A 827 17.69 26.98 -3.28
C ALA A 827 17.33 25.56 -3.78
N ALA A 828 16.33 25.42 -4.66
CA ALA A 828 15.97 24.15 -5.28
C ALA A 828 17.09 23.61 -6.18
N ALA A 829 17.76 24.49 -6.94
CA ALA A 829 18.90 24.12 -7.78
C ALA A 829 20.06 23.54 -6.94
N PHE A 830 20.35 24.10 -5.76
CA PHE A 830 21.35 23.54 -4.85
C PHE A 830 20.98 22.16 -4.27
N CYS A 831 19.71 21.79 -4.23
CA CYS A 831 19.24 20.54 -3.63
C CYS A 831 18.79 19.47 -4.64
N HIS A 832 18.76 19.78 -5.93
CA HIS A 832 18.05 18.96 -6.92
C HIS A 832 18.53 17.50 -7.02
N ASP A 833 19.79 17.25 -6.63
CA ASP A 833 20.48 15.95 -6.70
C ASP A 833 21.04 15.50 -5.33
N ILE A 834 20.51 16.05 -4.24
CA ILE A 834 20.97 15.72 -2.89
C ILE A 834 20.75 14.22 -2.59
N ASP A 835 21.74 13.54 -2.00
CA ASP A 835 21.73 12.07 -1.80
C ASP A 835 21.66 11.23 -3.10
N HIS A 836 22.13 11.74 -4.25
CA HIS A 836 22.26 10.93 -5.47
C HIS A 836 23.21 9.73 -5.27
N ARG A 837 22.86 8.58 -5.87
CA ARG A 837 23.48 7.26 -5.59
C ARG A 837 24.42 6.75 -6.69
N GLY A 838 24.68 7.58 -7.70
CA GLY A 838 25.48 7.20 -8.87
C GLY A 838 24.77 6.23 -9.82
N THR A 839 23.44 6.07 -9.69
CA THR A 839 22.65 5.17 -10.51
C THR A 839 21.32 5.80 -10.92
N ASN A 840 20.91 5.58 -12.17
CA ASN A 840 19.72 6.22 -12.73
C ASN A 840 18.39 5.52 -12.36
N ASN A 841 17.27 6.20 -12.66
CA ASN A 841 15.90 5.70 -12.42
C ASN A 841 15.62 4.31 -13.02
N LEU A 842 16.22 3.97 -14.16
CA LEU A 842 16.05 2.67 -14.79
C LEU A 842 16.71 1.56 -13.95
N TYR A 843 17.93 1.79 -13.45
CA TYR A 843 18.61 0.86 -12.56
C TYR A 843 17.85 0.67 -11.25
N GLN A 844 17.33 1.75 -10.65
CA GLN A 844 16.49 1.67 -9.43
C GLN A 844 15.28 0.75 -9.63
N THR A 845 14.66 0.83 -10.80
CA THR A 845 13.52 -0.04 -11.17
C THR A 845 13.96 -1.49 -11.38
N LYS A 846 15.04 -1.72 -12.16
CA LYS A 846 15.56 -3.07 -12.45
C LYS A 846 16.01 -3.80 -11.18
N SER A 847 16.66 -3.08 -10.26
CA SER A 847 17.16 -3.60 -8.98
C SER A 847 16.06 -3.79 -7.93
N GLN A 848 14.80 -3.43 -8.21
CA GLN A 848 13.67 -3.50 -7.27
C GLN A 848 13.92 -2.74 -5.96
N HIS A 849 14.68 -1.64 -6.05
CA HIS A 849 15.05 -0.82 -4.90
C HIS A 849 13.79 -0.26 -4.20
N PRO A 850 13.77 -0.11 -2.86
CA PRO A 850 12.60 0.41 -2.14
C PRO A 850 12.07 1.76 -2.67
N LEU A 851 12.95 2.64 -3.16
CA LEU A 851 12.55 3.91 -3.79
C LEU A 851 11.69 3.69 -5.04
N ALA A 852 11.97 2.66 -5.85
CA ALA A 852 11.16 2.32 -7.03
C ALA A 852 9.79 1.71 -6.65
N LYS A 853 9.66 1.15 -5.45
CA LYS A 853 8.38 0.68 -4.90
C LYS A 853 7.56 1.85 -4.33
N LEU A 854 8.24 2.83 -3.74
CA LEU A 854 7.63 4.03 -3.17
C LEU A 854 7.16 5.02 -4.26
N HIS A 855 7.93 5.17 -5.33
CA HIS A 855 7.68 6.13 -6.40
C HIS A 855 7.49 5.41 -7.75
N GLY A 856 6.40 5.71 -8.45
CA GLY A 856 6.10 5.13 -9.77
C GLY A 856 6.71 5.87 -10.97
N SER A 857 7.22 7.09 -10.78
CA SER A 857 7.89 7.90 -11.81
C SER A 857 8.83 8.91 -11.16
N SER A 858 9.89 9.30 -11.89
CA SER A 858 10.90 10.27 -11.43
C SER A 858 11.41 9.91 -10.02
N ILE A 859 11.93 8.68 -9.89
CA ILE A 859 12.16 8.00 -8.61
C ILE A 859 13.18 8.77 -7.77
N MET A 860 14.33 9.09 -8.36
CA MET A 860 15.40 9.82 -7.70
C MET A 860 15.02 11.29 -7.47
N GLU A 861 14.37 11.94 -8.43
CA GLU A 861 13.96 13.35 -8.30
C GLU A 861 12.96 13.55 -7.16
N ARG A 862 12.04 12.60 -6.95
CA ARG A 862 11.13 12.62 -5.80
C ARG A 862 11.85 12.38 -4.48
N HIS A 863 12.88 11.53 -4.49
CA HIS A 863 13.74 11.31 -3.32
C HIS A 863 14.51 12.59 -2.95
N HIS A 864 15.12 13.28 -3.92
CA HIS A 864 15.82 14.55 -3.71
C HIS A 864 14.87 15.62 -3.16
N LEU A 865 13.63 15.66 -3.66
CA LEU A 865 12.58 16.56 -3.18
C LEU A 865 12.16 16.24 -1.74
N GLU A 866 11.95 14.97 -1.39
CA GLU A 866 11.58 14.55 -0.04
C GLU A 866 12.69 14.87 0.97
N TYR A 867 13.95 14.63 0.58
CA TYR A 867 15.11 15.04 1.38
C TYR A 867 15.12 16.56 1.59
N SER A 868 14.87 17.34 0.53
CA SER A 868 14.78 18.80 0.61
C SER A 868 13.66 19.27 1.55
N LYS A 869 12.49 18.61 1.52
CA LYS A 869 11.38 18.90 2.43
C LYS A 869 11.72 18.56 3.88
N THR A 870 12.49 17.50 4.11
CA THR A 870 13.01 17.16 5.44
C THR A 870 13.91 18.28 5.99
N LEU A 871 14.78 18.86 5.16
CA LEU A 871 15.59 20.02 5.55
C LEU A 871 14.74 21.27 5.87
N MET A 872 13.62 21.47 5.17
CA MET A 872 12.68 22.57 5.46
C MET A 872 11.83 22.35 6.72
N ALA A 873 11.65 21.10 7.14
CA ALA A 873 10.89 20.76 8.34
C ALA A 873 11.70 20.98 9.63
N ASP A 874 13.03 20.91 9.56
CA ASP A 874 13.92 21.23 10.68
C ASP A 874 14.02 22.76 10.86
N GLU A 875 13.52 23.26 12.00
CA GLU A 875 13.48 24.69 12.32
C GLU A 875 14.86 25.37 12.27
N THR A 876 15.92 24.64 12.63
CA THR A 876 17.29 25.17 12.68
C THR A 876 17.97 25.23 11.31
N LEU A 877 17.40 24.55 10.30
CA LEU A 877 17.89 24.50 8.92
C LEU A 877 16.97 25.24 7.93
N ASN A 878 15.73 25.53 8.34
CA ASN A 878 14.74 26.13 7.47
C ASN A 878 15.04 27.61 7.16
N ILE A 879 15.71 27.87 6.03
CA ILE A 879 15.99 29.24 5.54
C ILE A 879 14.72 30.03 5.16
N PHE A 880 13.55 29.40 5.19
CA PHE A 880 12.24 30.01 4.92
C PHE A 880 11.42 30.23 6.21
N CYS A 881 12.01 30.07 7.40
CA CYS A 881 11.34 30.09 8.70
C CYS A 881 10.49 31.36 8.96
N ASN A 882 10.91 32.52 8.42
CA ASN A 882 10.25 33.80 8.63
C ASN A 882 9.20 34.15 7.56
N LEU A 883 8.88 33.21 6.66
CA LEU A 883 7.84 33.40 5.64
C LEU A 883 6.44 33.18 6.19
N GLN A 884 5.45 33.85 5.60
CA GLN A 884 4.05 33.56 5.87
C GLN A 884 3.66 32.19 5.30
N LYS A 885 2.68 31.52 5.90
CA LYS A 885 2.19 30.19 5.46
C LYS A 885 1.98 30.09 3.94
N ARG A 886 1.28 31.07 3.33
CA ARG A 886 1.04 31.10 1.88
C ARG A 886 2.32 31.22 1.05
N GLN A 887 3.30 31.97 1.53
CA GLN A 887 4.60 32.12 0.86
C GLN A 887 5.39 30.82 0.97
N PHE A 888 5.38 30.17 2.13
CA PHE A 888 6.04 28.89 2.36
C PHE A 888 5.43 27.76 1.51
N GLU A 889 4.09 27.67 1.43
CA GLU A 889 3.39 26.73 0.53
C GLU A 889 3.77 26.97 -0.93
N ASN A 890 3.92 28.23 -1.36
CA ASN A 890 4.40 28.56 -2.70
C ASN A 890 5.85 28.11 -2.91
N VAL A 891 6.75 28.31 -1.95
CA VAL A 891 8.14 27.82 -2.02
C VAL A 891 8.17 26.30 -2.17
N GLN A 892 7.37 25.57 -1.39
CA GLN A 892 7.29 24.11 -1.51
C GLN A 892 6.83 23.68 -2.90
N HIS A 893 5.79 24.33 -3.46
CA HIS A 893 5.36 24.08 -4.83
C HIS A 893 6.45 24.37 -5.86
N LEU A 894 7.23 25.45 -5.69
CA LEU A 894 8.32 25.77 -6.60
C LEU A 894 9.47 24.75 -6.53
N PHE A 895 9.77 24.21 -5.35
CA PHE A 895 10.70 23.09 -5.20
C PHE A 895 10.19 21.84 -5.93
N ASP A 896 8.91 21.51 -5.78
CA ASP A 896 8.28 20.39 -6.51
C ASP A 896 8.44 20.58 -8.03
N VAL A 897 8.13 21.78 -8.55
CA VAL A 897 8.25 22.09 -9.99
C VAL A 897 9.71 22.02 -10.46
N CYS A 898 10.63 22.61 -9.70
CA CYS A 898 12.03 22.70 -10.06
C CYS A 898 12.72 21.33 -10.06
N ILE A 899 12.65 20.61 -8.93
CA ILE A 899 13.39 19.35 -8.75
C ILE A 899 12.79 18.26 -9.63
N ILE A 900 11.47 18.14 -9.74
CA ILE A 900 10.88 17.11 -10.61
C ILE A 900 11.19 17.37 -12.10
N ALA A 901 11.41 18.63 -12.49
CA ALA A 901 11.73 19.00 -13.87
C ALA A 901 13.15 18.61 -14.34
N THR A 902 14.05 18.18 -13.45
CA THR A 902 15.37 17.68 -13.84
C THR A 902 15.28 16.31 -14.53
N ASP A 903 14.19 15.56 -14.34
CA ASP A 903 13.92 14.34 -15.10
C ASP A 903 13.76 14.64 -16.61
N LEU A 904 14.73 14.20 -17.41
CA LEU A 904 14.74 14.38 -18.86
C LEU A 904 13.50 13.80 -19.56
N ALA A 905 12.83 12.80 -18.99
CA ALA A 905 11.59 12.26 -19.55
C ALA A 905 10.45 13.30 -19.56
N LEU A 906 10.46 14.23 -18.61
CA LEU A 906 9.49 15.34 -18.52
C LEU A 906 9.90 16.53 -19.38
N TYR A 907 11.21 16.79 -19.49
CA TYR A 907 11.76 17.81 -20.39
C TYR A 907 11.24 17.66 -21.83
N PHE A 908 11.30 16.45 -22.40
CA PHE A 908 10.84 16.22 -23.78
C PHE A 908 9.34 16.52 -24.00
N LYS A 909 8.52 16.43 -22.94
CA LYS A 909 7.09 16.77 -23.00
C LYS A 909 6.85 18.29 -22.95
N LYS A 910 7.71 19.03 -22.25
CA LYS A 910 7.57 20.49 -22.04
C LYS A 910 8.22 21.34 -23.14
N ARG A 911 9.22 20.80 -23.85
CA ARG A 911 9.99 21.54 -24.88
C ARG A 911 9.14 22.24 -25.94
N THR A 912 8.08 21.59 -26.44
CA THR A 912 7.20 22.17 -27.46
C THR A 912 6.38 23.34 -26.91
N MET A 913 5.97 23.26 -25.64
CA MET A 913 5.25 24.35 -24.99
C MET A 913 6.17 25.56 -24.80
N PHE A 914 7.42 25.33 -24.41
CA PHE A 914 8.44 26.38 -24.32
C PHE A 914 8.71 27.04 -25.68
N GLN A 915 8.88 26.25 -26.73
CA GLN A 915 9.03 26.77 -28.11
C GLN A 915 7.90 27.72 -28.50
N ASN A 916 6.66 27.37 -28.16
CA ASN A 916 5.49 28.20 -28.46
C ASN A 916 5.49 29.51 -27.66
N ILE A 917 5.97 29.48 -26.41
CA ILE A 917 6.15 30.70 -25.61
C ILE A 917 7.20 31.59 -26.28
N VAL A 918 8.37 31.04 -26.63
CA VAL A 918 9.45 31.78 -27.30
C VAL A 918 8.96 32.40 -28.61
N ASN A 919 8.30 31.62 -29.47
CA ASN A 919 7.77 32.11 -30.75
C ASN A 919 6.69 33.19 -30.58
N ALA A 920 5.95 33.19 -29.47
CA ALA A 920 4.98 34.24 -29.17
C ALA A 920 5.66 35.51 -28.65
N THR A 921 6.72 35.38 -27.85
CA THR A 921 7.42 36.53 -27.23
C THR A 921 8.45 37.18 -28.15
N GLU A 922 9.13 36.43 -29.01
CA GLU A 922 10.16 36.93 -29.93
C GLU A 922 9.70 38.08 -30.85
N PRO A 923 8.49 38.07 -31.46
CA PRO A 923 8.03 39.17 -32.29
C PRO A 923 7.50 40.38 -31.51
N MET A 924 7.39 40.32 -30.17
CA MET A 924 6.86 41.42 -29.36
C MET A 924 7.90 42.55 -29.25
N PRO A 925 7.62 43.76 -29.76
CA PRO A 925 8.60 44.86 -29.76
C PRO A 925 8.71 45.57 -28.40
N ASP A 926 7.67 45.52 -27.57
CA ASP A 926 7.66 46.12 -26.23
C ASP A 926 8.06 45.08 -25.16
N GLU A 927 9.14 45.36 -24.44
CA GLU A 927 9.65 44.50 -23.37
C GLU A 927 8.64 44.37 -22.23
N LYS A 928 7.86 45.42 -21.95
CA LYS A 928 6.87 45.41 -20.88
C LYS A 928 5.69 44.50 -21.23
N GLU A 929 5.25 44.49 -22.49
CA GLU A 929 4.25 43.56 -23.00
C GLU A 929 4.74 42.10 -22.88
N ALA A 930 5.98 41.80 -23.28
CA ALA A 930 6.57 40.47 -23.15
C ALA A 930 6.67 40.00 -21.68
N ILE A 931 7.07 40.89 -20.77
CA ILE A 931 7.10 40.61 -19.31
C ILE A 931 5.70 40.30 -18.78
N ASN A 932 4.70 41.09 -19.14
CA ASN A 932 3.32 40.89 -18.68
C ASN A 932 2.71 39.60 -19.27
N TYR A 933 3.03 39.28 -20.53
CA TYR A 933 2.58 38.05 -21.17
C TYR A 933 3.04 36.80 -20.40
N ILE A 934 4.26 36.81 -19.88
CA ILE A 934 4.79 35.71 -19.06
C ILE A 934 4.28 35.80 -17.63
N SER A 935 4.47 36.95 -16.98
CA SER A 935 4.29 37.10 -15.53
C SER A 935 2.84 36.93 -15.08
N ASN A 936 1.87 37.26 -15.94
CA ASN A 936 0.44 37.12 -15.63
C ASN A 936 -0.07 35.68 -15.81
N ASN A 937 0.73 34.75 -16.34
CA ASN A 937 0.34 33.38 -16.54
C ASN A 937 1.27 32.44 -15.74
N PRO A 938 0.78 31.82 -14.65
CA PRO A 938 1.60 30.97 -13.79
C PRO A 938 2.15 29.74 -14.54
N THR A 939 1.37 29.15 -15.45
CA THR A 939 1.81 27.99 -16.24
C THR A 939 2.98 28.34 -17.17
N ARG A 940 2.99 29.53 -17.79
CA ARG A 940 4.13 29.97 -18.62
C ARG A 940 5.38 30.14 -17.79
N LYS A 941 5.28 30.77 -16.61
CA LYS A 941 6.39 30.91 -15.67
C LYS A 941 6.97 29.56 -15.26
N GLU A 942 6.11 28.59 -14.93
CA GLU A 942 6.52 27.24 -14.54
C GLU A 942 7.16 26.46 -15.70
N ILE A 943 6.66 26.60 -16.93
CA ILE A 943 7.30 25.99 -18.10
C ILE A 943 8.70 26.56 -18.31
N ILE A 944 8.85 27.88 -18.27
CA ILE A 944 10.16 28.53 -18.40
C ILE A 944 11.07 28.10 -17.24
N MET A 945 10.56 28.04 -16.02
CA MET A 945 11.30 27.61 -14.82
C MET A 945 11.80 26.17 -14.95
N ALA A 946 10.95 25.25 -15.39
CA ALA A 946 11.32 23.86 -15.64
C ALA A 946 12.43 23.75 -16.71
N MET A 947 12.29 24.50 -17.81
CA MET A 947 13.30 24.53 -18.87
C MET A 947 14.62 25.17 -18.41
N MET A 948 14.54 26.21 -17.57
CA MET A 948 15.72 26.82 -16.94
C MET A 948 16.42 25.81 -16.05
N MET A 949 15.69 25.05 -15.24
CA MET A 949 16.28 24.03 -14.37
C MET A 949 17.01 22.96 -15.18
N THR A 950 16.40 22.39 -16.23
CA THR A 950 17.09 21.45 -17.13
C THR A 950 18.30 22.10 -17.81
N GLY A 951 18.21 23.38 -18.20
CA GLY A 951 19.33 24.12 -18.77
C GLY A 951 20.47 24.37 -17.78
N CYS A 952 20.18 24.51 -16.49
CA CYS A 952 21.17 24.61 -15.42
C CYS A 952 21.84 23.28 -15.13
N ASP A 953 21.05 22.21 -15.03
CA ASP A 953 21.51 20.84 -14.80
C ASP A 953 22.52 20.41 -15.88
N LEU A 954 22.19 20.67 -17.15
CA LEU A 954 23.06 20.33 -18.28
C LEU A 954 24.19 21.35 -18.54
N SER A 955 24.32 22.40 -17.74
CA SER A 955 25.19 23.57 -18.03
C SER A 955 26.68 23.26 -18.16
N ALA A 956 27.16 22.15 -17.61
CA ALA A 956 28.53 21.70 -17.75
C ALA A 956 28.97 21.56 -19.22
N ILE A 957 28.04 21.23 -20.12
CA ILE A 957 28.30 21.08 -21.55
C ILE A 957 28.61 22.41 -22.25
N CYS A 958 28.29 23.54 -21.63
CA CYS A 958 28.52 24.89 -22.15
C CYS A 958 29.81 25.53 -21.64
N LYS A 959 30.51 24.87 -20.71
CA LYS A 959 31.74 25.38 -20.09
C LYS A 959 32.92 25.35 -21.08
N PRO A 960 34.00 26.10 -20.84
CA PRO A 960 35.22 26.01 -21.66
C PRO A 960 35.73 24.57 -21.77
N TRP A 961 36.36 24.24 -22.91
CA TRP A 961 36.79 22.87 -23.24
C TRP A 961 37.61 22.18 -22.14
N GLU A 962 38.51 22.91 -21.47
CA GLU A 962 39.35 22.41 -20.37
C GLU A 962 38.55 21.91 -19.15
N VAL A 963 37.36 22.48 -18.95
CA VAL A 963 36.42 22.07 -17.90
C VAL A 963 35.52 20.97 -18.44
N GLN A 964 34.92 21.20 -19.62
CA GLN A 964 33.95 20.28 -20.21
C GLN A 964 34.53 18.89 -20.45
N SER A 965 35.77 18.79 -20.95
CA SER A 965 36.44 17.51 -21.21
C SER A 965 36.62 16.68 -19.94
N LYS A 966 37.01 17.31 -18.82
CA LYS A 966 37.12 16.66 -17.50
C LYS A 966 35.76 16.22 -16.99
N VAL A 967 34.74 17.08 -17.10
CA VAL A 967 33.38 16.75 -16.66
C VAL A 967 32.81 15.58 -17.46
N ALA A 968 32.99 15.54 -18.78
CA ALA A 968 32.54 14.44 -19.61
C ALA A 968 33.18 13.09 -19.21
N LEU A 969 34.47 13.10 -18.81
CA LEU A 969 35.13 11.90 -18.30
C LEU A 969 34.57 11.46 -16.95
N MET A 970 34.26 12.39 -16.04
CA MET A 970 33.62 12.08 -14.75
C MET A 970 32.23 11.47 -14.96
N VAL A 971 31.41 12.05 -15.85
CA VAL A 971 30.09 11.50 -16.21
C VAL A 971 30.21 10.11 -16.83
N ALA A 972 31.15 9.92 -17.75
CA ALA A 972 31.38 8.63 -18.39
C ALA A 972 31.84 7.57 -17.38
N ALA A 973 32.75 7.92 -16.47
CA ALA A 973 33.20 7.03 -15.41
C ALA A 973 32.05 6.58 -14.50
N GLU A 974 31.16 7.50 -14.11
CA GLU A 974 29.98 7.13 -13.31
C GLU A 974 29.01 6.21 -14.08
N PHE A 975 28.80 6.46 -15.38
CA PHE A 975 28.03 5.54 -16.23
C PHE A 975 28.68 4.15 -16.38
N TRP A 976 30.01 4.08 -16.44
CA TRP A 976 30.73 2.82 -16.48
C TRP A 976 30.66 2.05 -15.16
N GLU A 977 30.75 2.76 -14.02
CA GLU A 977 30.53 2.18 -12.70
C GLU A 977 29.12 1.58 -12.60
N GLN A 978 28.09 2.29 -13.06
CA GLN A 978 26.74 1.73 -13.16
C GLN A 978 26.69 0.52 -14.12
N GLY A 979 27.33 0.59 -15.28
CA GLY A 979 27.35 -0.51 -16.25
C GLY A 979 27.99 -1.78 -15.70
N ASP A 980 29.02 -1.65 -14.86
CA ASP A 980 29.64 -2.77 -14.16
C ASP A 980 28.73 -3.35 -13.08
N LEU A 981 27.94 -2.50 -12.40
CA LEU A 981 26.89 -2.96 -11.48
C LEU A 981 25.77 -3.71 -12.22
N GLU A 982 25.33 -3.23 -13.39
CA GLU A 982 24.36 -3.94 -14.23
C GLU A 982 24.90 -5.31 -14.68
N ARG A 983 26.19 -5.38 -15.01
CA ARG A 983 26.85 -6.62 -15.42
C ARG A 983 27.00 -7.62 -14.28
N SER A 984 27.41 -7.16 -13.09
CA SER A 984 27.76 -8.03 -11.96
C SER A 984 26.58 -8.40 -11.06
N VAL A 985 25.58 -7.52 -10.93
CA VAL A 985 24.44 -7.71 -10.02
C VAL A 985 23.19 -8.18 -10.77
N LEU A 986 22.99 -7.74 -12.02
CA LEU A 986 21.80 -8.08 -12.81
C LEU A 986 22.08 -9.10 -13.91
N ASP A 987 23.34 -9.54 -14.08
CA ASP A 987 23.81 -10.40 -15.18
C ASP A 987 23.37 -9.90 -16.57
N GLN A 988 23.34 -8.58 -16.75
CA GLN A 988 22.92 -7.93 -17.99
C GLN A 988 24.11 -7.31 -18.73
N GLN A 989 24.09 -7.37 -20.05
CA GLN A 989 25.03 -6.61 -20.86
C GLN A 989 24.60 -5.14 -20.89
N PRO A 990 25.45 -4.21 -20.38
CA PRO A 990 25.13 -2.79 -20.41
C PRO A 990 25.13 -2.26 -21.85
N ILE A 991 24.40 -1.18 -22.08
CA ILE A 991 24.43 -0.48 -23.36
C ILE A 991 25.82 0.15 -23.59
N PRO A 992 26.24 0.40 -24.86
CA PRO A 992 27.57 0.93 -25.15
C PRO A 992 27.98 2.20 -24.39
N MET A 993 27.02 3.08 -24.07
CA MET A 993 27.27 4.30 -23.27
C MET A 993 27.77 4.00 -21.85
N MET A 994 27.36 2.87 -21.29
CA MET A 994 27.71 2.40 -19.95
C MET A 994 28.77 1.31 -19.97
N ASP A 995 29.31 0.95 -21.15
CA ASP A 995 30.38 -0.05 -21.26
C ASP A 995 31.74 0.64 -21.37
N ARG A 996 32.61 0.44 -20.36
CA ARG A 996 33.99 0.95 -20.36
C ARG A 996 34.83 0.50 -21.56
N ASN A 997 34.49 -0.63 -22.18
CA ASN A 997 35.17 -1.12 -23.40
C ASN A 997 34.81 -0.30 -24.64
N CYS A 998 33.74 0.49 -24.58
CA CYS A 998 33.33 1.41 -25.64
C CYS A 998 33.82 2.85 -25.41
N SER A 999 34.77 3.06 -24.48
CA SER A 999 35.29 4.39 -24.11
C SER A 999 35.87 5.19 -25.29
N GLU A 1000 36.50 4.53 -26.27
CA GLU A 1000 36.99 5.22 -27.48
C GLU A 1000 35.86 5.85 -28.34
N GLN A 1001 34.61 5.40 -28.16
CA GLN A 1001 33.44 5.95 -28.87
C GLN A 1001 32.83 7.17 -28.17
N LEU A 1002 33.35 7.58 -27.01
CA LEU A 1002 32.80 8.68 -26.21
C LEU A 1002 32.59 9.96 -27.01
N GLY A 1003 33.52 10.32 -27.90
CA GLY A 1003 33.38 11.54 -28.72
C GLY A 1003 32.13 11.53 -29.60
N LYS A 1004 31.82 10.39 -30.23
CA LYS A 1004 30.60 10.22 -31.03
C LYS A 1004 29.34 10.29 -30.14
N MET A 1005 29.38 9.67 -28.96
CA MET A 1005 28.26 9.68 -28.02
C MET A 1005 27.95 11.08 -27.50
N GLN A 1006 28.98 11.87 -27.17
CA GLN A 1006 28.86 13.26 -26.75
C GLN A 1006 28.27 14.15 -27.86
N CYS A 1007 28.71 13.99 -29.11
CA CYS A 1007 28.07 14.70 -30.23
C CYS A 1007 26.57 14.39 -30.34
N GLY A 1008 26.18 13.11 -30.21
CA GLY A 1008 24.77 12.70 -30.23
C GLY A 1008 23.97 13.31 -29.08
N PHE A 1009 24.53 13.35 -27.88
CA PHE A 1009 23.90 13.97 -26.70
C PHE A 1009 23.70 15.48 -26.89
N ILE A 1010 24.75 16.19 -27.35
CA ILE A 1010 24.69 17.62 -27.65
C ILE A 1010 23.61 17.92 -28.69
N ASP A 1011 23.57 17.16 -29.77
CA ASP A 1011 22.65 17.42 -30.89
C ASP A 1011 21.19 17.11 -30.50
N PHE A 1012 20.94 16.03 -29.76
CA PHE A 1012 19.59 15.56 -29.46
C PHE A 1012 18.97 16.20 -28.21
N VAL A 1013 19.77 16.46 -27.18
CA VAL A 1013 19.28 16.94 -25.87
C VAL A 1013 19.57 18.42 -25.67
N CYS A 1014 20.84 18.81 -25.73
CA CYS A 1014 21.29 20.14 -25.29
C CYS A 1014 21.01 21.25 -26.32
N SER A 1015 21.16 20.97 -27.61
CA SER A 1015 21.08 21.99 -28.66
C SER A 1015 19.75 22.71 -28.70
N PHE A 1016 18.64 21.99 -28.45
CA PHE A 1016 17.31 22.59 -28.41
C PHE A 1016 17.21 23.65 -27.31
N VAL A 1017 17.52 23.30 -26.06
CA VAL A 1017 17.28 24.18 -24.91
C VAL A 1017 18.11 25.45 -24.99
N TYR A 1018 19.40 25.36 -25.31
CA TYR A 1018 20.26 26.55 -25.39
C TYR A 1018 20.01 27.39 -26.64
N LYS A 1019 19.63 26.78 -27.77
CA LYS A 1019 19.20 27.54 -28.95
C LYS A 1019 17.96 28.37 -28.63
N GLU A 1020 16.95 27.75 -28.04
CA GLU A 1020 15.70 28.45 -27.73
C GLU A 1020 15.87 29.49 -26.63
N PHE A 1021 16.71 29.24 -25.62
CA PHE A 1021 17.08 30.29 -24.66
C PHE A 1021 17.87 31.44 -25.28
N SER A 1022 18.77 31.19 -26.25
CA SER A 1022 19.50 32.26 -26.94
C SER A 1022 18.61 33.12 -27.84
N ARG A 1023 17.56 32.52 -28.43
CA ARG A 1023 16.52 33.25 -29.17
C ARG A 1023 15.64 34.05 -28.23
N PHE A 1024 15.30 33.48 -27.09
CA PHE A 1024 14.47 34.13 -26.07
C PHE A 1024 15.21 35.30 -25.38
N HIS A 1025 16.48 35.11 -25.04
CA HIS A 1025 17.38 36.12 -24.46
C HIS A 1025 18.77 36.10 -25.06
N LYS A 1026 19.17 37.24 -25.64
CA LYS A 1026 20.48 37.41 -26.28
C LYS A 1026 21.63 37.29 -25.27
N GLU A 1027 21.39 37.63 -24.01
CA GLU A 1027 22.37 37.50 -22.93
C GLU A 1027 22.82 36.04 -22.69
N ILE A 1028 22.04 35.05 -23.14
CA ILE A 1028 22.34 33.61 -22.97
C ILE A 1028 23.13 33.05 -24.18
N THR A 1029 23.29 33.83 -25.25
CA THR A 1029 24.07 33.44 -26.45
C THR A 1029 25.45 32.86 -26.14
N PRO A 1030 26.23 33.37 -25.15
CA PRO A 1030 27.52 32.78 -24.80
C PRO A 1030 27.46 31.30 -24.40
N MET A 1031 26.37 30.84 -23.76
CA MET A 1031 26.20 29.41 -23.43
C MET A 1031 25.98 28.57 -24.70
N PHE A 1032 25.20 29.09 -25.64
CA PHE A 1032 24.95 28.42 -26.92
C PHE A 1032 26.20 28.39 -27.82
N ASP A 1033 27.02 29.44 -27.78
CA ASP A 1033 28.32 29.47 -28.46
C ASP A 1033 29.31 28.48 -27.83
N GLY A 1034 29.36 28.41 -26.49
CA GLY A 1034 30.14 27.41 -25.77
C GLY A 1034 29.75 25.97 -26.16
N LEU A 1035 28.44 25.69 -26.23
CA LEU A 1035 27.92 24.40 -26.70
C LEU A 1035 28.39 24.06 -28.13
N LYS A 1036 28.27 25.00 -29.07
CA LYS A 1036 28.69 24.81 -30.48
C LYS A 1036 30.20 24.57 -30.59
N ASN A 1037 31.01 25.28 -29.81
CA ASN A 1037 32.45 25.08 -29.77
C ASN A 1037 32.79 23.67 -29.24
N ASN A 1038 32.21 23.26 -28.12
CA ASN A 1038 32.43 21.92 -27.56
C ASN A 1038 31.96 20.80 -28.50
N ARG A 1039 30.84 21.00 -29.22
CA ARG A 1039 30.39 20.08 -30.27
C ARG A 1039 31.46 19.90 -31.35
N CYS A 1040 32.12 20.99 -31.77
CA CYS A 1040 33.18 20.94 -32.77
C CYS A 1040 34.38 20.14 -32.26
N GLU A 1041 34.83 20.38 -31.03
CA GLU A 1041 35.94 19.62 -30.43
C GLU A 1041 35.61 18.13 -30.30
N TRP A 1042 34.42 17.78 -29.79
CA TRP A 1042 33.98 16.38 -29.73
C TRP A 1042 33.90 15.71 -31.10
N ASN A 1043 33.49 16.44 -32.14
CA ASN A 1043 33.45 15.91 -33.49
C ASN A 1043 34.85 15.61 -34.03
N LYS A 1044 35.87 16.43 -33.73
CA LYS A 1044 37.26 16.12 -34.06
C LYS A 1044 37.71 14.81 -33.41
N HIS A 1045 37.37 14.60 -32.13
CA HIS A 1045 37.66 13.34 -31.45
C HIS A 1045 36.95 12.13 -32.08
N ALA A 1046 35.68 12.30 -32.48
CA ALA A 1046 34.93 11.26 -33.18
C ALA A 1046 35.54 10.92 -34.56
N GLU A 1047 36.01 11.93 -35.31
CA GLU A 1047 36.66 11.75 -36.61
C GLU A 1047 38.00 11.00 -36.48
N ILE A 1048 38.80 11.30 -35.46
CA ILE A 1048 40.05 10.58 -35.15
C ILE A 1048 39.76 9.08 -34.93
N TYR A 1049 38.74 8.76 -34.13
CA TYR A 1049 38.33 7.38 -33.89
C TYR A 1049 37.83 6.70 -35.18
N ASN A 1050 36.99 7.38 -35.96
CA ASN A 1050 36.49 6.83 -37.22
C ASN A 1050 37.62 6.55 -38.23
N ALA A 1051 38.64 7.42 -38.30
CA ALA A 1051 39.82 7.20 -39.12
C ALA A 1051 40.63 5.98 -38.66
N LYS A 1052 40.84 5.83 -37.35
CA LYS A 1052 41.50 4.65 -36.76
C LYS A 1052 40.75 3.36 -37.09
N MET A 1053 39.42 3.34 -36.94
CA MET A 1053 38.60 2.16 -37.24
C MET A 1053 38.59 1.82 -38.73
N LYS A 1054 38.53 2.84 -39.61
CA LYS A 1054 38.62 2.63 -41.06
C LYS A 1054 39.97 2.04 -41.46
N ALA A 1055 41.08 2.50 -40.87
CA ALA A 1055 42.39 1.93 -41.13
C ALA A 1055 42.49 0.44 -40.73
N ILE A 1056 41.90 0.08 -39.58
CA ILE A 1056 41.82 -1.32 -39.12
C ILE A 1056 40.97 -2.17 -40.08
N GLU A 1057 39.85 -1.64 -40.56
CA GLU A 1057 38.98 -2.34 -41.52
C GLU A 1057 39.67 -2.53 -42.88
N ASP A 1058 40.37 -1.51 -43.38
CA ASP A 1058 41.15 -1.57 -44.61
C ASP A 1058 42.31 -2.57 -44.49
N GLU A 1059 42.92 -2.71 -43.32
CA GLU A 1059 43.95 -3.72 -43.03
C GLU A 1059 43.37 -5.14 -42.98
N LYS A 1060 42.21 -5.33 -42.33
CA LYS A 1060 41.49 -6.62 -42.33
C LYS A 1060 41.13 -7.06 -43.74
N LYS A 1061 40.58 -6.16 -44.57
CA LYS A 1061 40.27 -6.46 -45.97
C LYS A 1061 41.50 -6.86 -46.78
N LYS A 1062 42.64 -6.20 -46.56
CA LYS A 1062 43.92 -6.60 -47.20
C LYS A 1062 44.36 -8.00 -46.78
N LEU A 1063 44.24 -8.34 -45.50
CA LEU A 1063 44.58 -9.68 -44.99
C LEU A 1063 43.65 -10.76 -45.56
N GLU A 1064 42.34 -10.48 -45.62
CA GLU A 1064 41.34 -11.38 -46.24
C GLU A 1064 41.57 -11.56 -47.75
N ASP A 1065 41.94 -10.48 -48.46
CA ASP A 1065 42.30 -10.53 -49.88
C ASP A 1065 43.60 -11.31 -50.14
N ASP A 1066 44.57 -11.21 -49.25
CA ASP A 1066 45.84 -11.94 -49.34
C ASP A 1066 45.70 -13.43 -48.97
N GLU A 1067 44.80 -13.78 -48.04
CA GLU A 1067 44.40 -15.16 -47.77
C GLU A 1067 43.64 -15.79 -48.96
N ASN A 1068 42.72 -15.04 -49.58
CA ASN A 1068 42.01 -15.49 -50.78
C ASN A 1068 42.95 -15.68 -51.99
N LYS A 1069 44.01 -14.87 -52.12
CA LYS A 1069 45.05 -15.06 -53.15
C LYS A 1069 45.93 -16.29 -52.89
N LYS A 1070 46.19 -16.66 -51.62
CA LYS A 1070 46.92 -17.89 -51.28
C LYS A 1070 46.08 -19.15 -51.51
N ALA A 1071 44.76 -19.09 -51.32
CA ALA A 1071 43.85 -20.21 -51.56
C ALA A 1071 43.63 -20.52 -53.07
N GLY A 1072 43.84 -19.54 -53.97
CA GLY A 1072 43.70 -19.72 -55.41
C GLY A 1072 44.93 -20.30 -56.14
N GLY A 1073 45.98 -20.67 -55.41
CA GLY A 1073 47.32 -20.93 -55.95
C GLY A 1073 47.71 -22.39 -56.23
N ASP A 1074 46.87 -23.39 -55.92
CA ASP A 1074 47.25 -24.80 -56.11
C ASP A 1074 46.27 -25.56 -57.01
N GLY A 1075 46.56 -25.54 -58.30
CA GLY A 1075 45.72 -26.09 -59.35
C GLY A 1075 46.53 -26.64 -60.53
N LYS A 1076 47.54 -27.47 -60.27
CA LYS A 1076 48.12 -28.37 -61.28
C LYS A 1076 48.66 -29.67 -60.68
N SER A 1077 47.88 -30.76 -60.76
CA SER A 1077 48.41 -32.03 -61.27
C SER A 1077 47.30 -32.96 -61.75
N LYS A 1078 47.59 -33.64 -62.86
CA LYS A 1078 46.75 -34.57 -63.63
C LYS A 1078 46.80 -35.98 -63.03
N THR A 1079 45.83 -36.84 -63.40
CA THR A 1079 45.91 -38.25 -63.91
C THR A 1079 44.62 -39.00 -63.45
N CYS A 1080 43.63 -39.31 -64.29
CA CYS A 1080 43.48 -40.36 -65.32
C CYS A 1080 43.31 -41.81 -64.78
N THR A 1081 42.05 -42.28 -64.77
CA THR A 1081 41.50 -43.57 -65.27
C THR A 1081 41.97 -44.96 -64.71
N ILE A 1082 40.98 -45.69 -64.15
CA ILE A 1082 40.77 -47.16 -64.05
C ILE A 1082 41.92 -48.04 -63.50
N CYS A 1083 41.78 -48.55 -62.27
CA CYS A 1083 41.35 -49.92 -61.94
C CYS A 1083 41.14 -50.05 -60.43
#